data_AF-A0A8H4VB99-F1
#
_entry.id   AF-A0A8H4VB99-F1
#
_cell.length_a   1.000
_cell.length_b   1.000
_cell.length_c   1.000
_cell.angle_alpha   90.00
_cell.angle_beta   90.00
_cell.angle_gamma   90.00
#
_symmetry.space_group_name_H-M   'P 1'
#
loop_
_entity.id
_entity.type
_entity.pdbx_description
1 polymer ?
#
loop_
_entity_poly.entity_id
_entity_poly.type
_entity_poly.pdbx_seq_one_letter_code
_entity_poly.pdbx_strand_id
1 'polypeptide(L)'
;MAARRFAVRVSSHPLLREALGLTKRTLMTSNMFTENEFMFEPVSRLVVGGYACKIKKSASNLLCRACLHTTTPGIKHPVLAIEYKAPHKLSFEELSTGLASEIQPKRDIMHQPAPTAKKLAASAIAQLSSYMSDSGVRYGYLTTGQTIVFVKTGDDPSTVHVSVRSVRDDAIRQLFAFYIRALAAEPVTRAWHRRVEEMDLWPVDWCSCRRCLKRGFSFFVLYIDMAVLHCWLVVGLAVGRGFAAAARTSQVEAQAVSQALDHIVANVSITLASLDDPIAQQRFFNEDLSGYAPKRSQCPPRRPLIRQASSISPQERSWLPRRRRETAAHIANLLRRISIPGFDSDRYLQGGVRSRSSPSSPYGYSPAAMPNIGIAVSGGGYRAMMTGAGALAAWDIRTEGTGGRGSSRIWHFETNILGLTMTGRGFAADLIQSTPTINQRIRQITSAVQLKHLSGFATSAADFWARALSYQFIDLPEGGPSETFSSLTQRPFFARGQVPLPLIVADQAVEGVTPLPVDTTVFEFSPWELGSYDDSLDGFAPLRYVGSRFDGGFVPGGESCVTGFDNTGFVFGTSSFLFNLVLQEINNPDSKFLKNLRLPIDPFLRNLISPFINKAIALLNRLGGVEGAFWAPNPFKNWNRGRNPTSQEERLTLVDGGEDSQNIPLQPHLLRDRNVDVVFAVDSSADTEDSWPDGAAMVATYRRSLFLRSSKMSFPPVPGRNTFINLGLNARPTFFGCDAARLTAPSPLIVYLPNYPYLTLSNISTFTISTATSKRNEMLNNGFAVATQLDGVRDPEWPVCVGCAMLARSFDRTRRPMPESCRRCFRRYCWDGRVDERMPAPYRPGVFAG
;
A
#
# COMPACT_ATOMS: atom_id res chain seq x y z
N MET A 1 19.04 22.85 16.17
CA MET A 1 19.95 21.95 15.41
C MET A 1 19.19 20.95 14.49
N ALA A 2 18.16 20.23 14.98
CA ALA A 2 17.36 19.31 14.15
C ALA A 2 16.61 20.00 12.98
N ALA A 3 15.98 21.15 13.21
CA ALA A 3 15.35 21.97 12.15
C ALA A 3 16.35 22.43 11.08
N ARG A 4 17.62 22.68 11.45
CA ARG A 4 18.71 23.04 10.53
C ARG A 4 19.09 21.85 9.65
N ARG A 5 19.20 20.64 10.20
CA ARG A 5 19.42 19.40 9.43
C ARG A 5 18.24 19.08 8.50
N PHE A 6 17.01 19.35 8.94
CA PHE A 6 15.79 19.23 8.11
C PHE A 6 15.81 20.19 6.93
N ALA A 7 16.02 21.49 7.18
CA ALA A 7 16.06 22.50 6.13
C ALA A 7 17.17 22.21 5.10
N VAL A 8 18.37 21.81 5.55
CA VAL A 8 19.47 21.38 4.67
C VAL A 8 19.06 20.18 3.82
N ARG A 9 18.45 19.15 4.41
CA ARG A 9 18.06 17.92 3.70
C ARG A 9 16.87 18.10 2.75
N VAL A 10 15.92 18.99 3.06
CA VAL A 10 14.81 19.38 2.17
C VAL A 10 15.31 20.26 1.03
N SER A 11 16.17 21.24 1.31
CA SER A 11 16.72 22.14 0.29
C SER A 11 17.68 21.44 -0.68
N SER A 12 18.41 20.43 -0.21
CA SER A 12 19.33 19.61 -1.01
C SER A 12 18.63 18.51 -1.82
N HIS A 13 17.33 18.26 -1.61
CA HIS A 13 16.61 17.15 -2.22
C HIS A 13 15.45 17.67 -3.09
N PRO A 14 15.64 17.83 -4.42
CA PRO A 14 14.68 18.46 -5.33
C PRO A 14 13.28 17.84 -5.28
N LEU A 15 13.21 16.51 -5.18
CA LEU A 15 11.95 15.74 -5.08
C LEU A 15 11.18 16.00 -3.78
N LEU A 16 11.89 16.24 -2.67
CA LEU A 16 11.26 16.56 -1.39
C LEU A 16 10.68 17.98 -1.43
N ARG A 17 11.29 18.89 -2.19
CA ARG A 17 10.74 20.24 -2.43
C ARG A 17 9.48 20.17 -3.27
N GLU A 18 9.49 19.41 -4.36
CA GLU A 18 8.36 19.30 -5.26
C GLU A 18 7.17 18.56 -4.63
N ALA A 19 7.41 17.47 -3.88
CA ALA A 19 6.38 16.72 -3.16
C ALA A 19 5.69 17.54 -2.04
N LEU A 20 6.41 18.52 -1.47
CA LEU A 20 5.90 19.45 -0.46
C LEU A 20 5.31 20.74 -1.07
N GLY A 21 5.18 20.83 -2.40
CA GLY A 21 4.65 22.03 -3.09
C GLY A 21 5.59 23.24 -3.08
N LEU A 22 6.87 23.03 -2.73
CA LEU A 22 7.90 24.07 -2.61
C LEU A 22 8.54 24.35 -3.98
N THR A 23 7.79 25.02 -4.86
CA THR A 23 8.15 25.25 -6.27
C THR A 23 9.15 26.41 -6.49
N LYS A 24 9.58 27.12 -5.45
CA LYS A 24 10.60 28.21 -5.48
C LYS A 24 11.57 28.12 -4.29
N ARG A 25 12.55 29.02 -4.18
CA ARG A 25 13.42 29.16 -2.98
C ARG A 25 12.54 29.42 -1.75
N THR A 26 12.27 28.38 -0.96
CA THR A 26 11.53 28.49 0.30
C THR A 26 12.51 28.87 1.41
N LEU A 27 12.40 30.09 1.91
CA LEU A 27 13.09 30.49 3.13
C LEU A 27 12.30 29.96 4.33
N MET A 28 12.95 29.11 5.16
CA MET A 28 12.46 28.76 6.48
C MET A 28 13.08 29.73 7.50
N THR A 29 12.29 30.65 8.02
CA THR A 29 12.72 31.58 9.08
C THR A 29 12.09 31.19 10.42
N SER A 30 12.86 31.35 11.49
CA SER A 30 12.41 31.13 12.87
C SER A 30 12.83 32.34 13.70
N ASN A 31 11.92 32.87 14.52
CA ASN A 31 12.16 34.03 15.38
C ASN A 31 13.01 33.70 16.63
N MET A 32 13.46 32.45 16.79
CA MET A 32 14.25 32.01 17.94
C MET A 32 15.75 32.33 17.85
N PHE A 33 16.23 32.72 16.67
CA PHE A 33 17.62 33.07 16.42
C PHE A 33 17.64 34.49 15.86
N THR A 34 17.92 35.47 16.72
CA THR A 34 18.31 36.80 16.29
C THR A 34 19.66 36.68 15.56
N GLU A 35 19.71 37.21 14.34
CA GLU A 35 20.83 37.13 13.38
C GLU A 35 20.97 35.77 12.69
N ASN A 36 20.19 35.57 11.61
CA ASN A 36 20.67 35.03 10.34
C ASN A 36 19.52 35.02 9.32
N GLU A 37 19.49 36.02 8.44
CA GLU A 37 18.75 35.96 7.18
C GLU A 37 19.47 34.94 6.26
N PHE A 38 18.79 33.85 5.88
CA PHE A 38 19.36 32.89 4.93
C PHE A 38 19.20 33.42 3.49
N MET A 39 20.06 34.36 3.11
CA MET A 39 20.22 34.87 1.74
C MET A 39 21.43 34.19 1.06
N PHE A 40 21.25 33.81 -0.21
CA PHE A 40 22.31 33.38 -1.13
C PHE A 40 22.59 34.59 -2.09
N GLU A 41 23.83 35.08 -2.21
CA GLU A 41 24.30 36.32 -2.90
C GLU A 41 23.91 36.50 -4.41
N PRO A 42 24.23 37.64 -5.08
CA PRO A 42 23.76 39.00 -4.81
C PRO A 42 23.10 39.59 -6.08
N VAL A 43 21.89 40.17 -5.99
CA VAL A 43 21.43 41.09 -7.03
C VAL A 43 20.82 42.31 -6.36
N SER A 44 21.54 43.40 -6.53
CA SER A 44 21.19 44.79 -6.25
C SER A 44 19.81 45.18 -6.79
N ARG A 45 19.07 45.94 -5.94
CA ARG A 45 17.97 46.88 -6.21
C ARG A 45 16.53 46.45 -5.84
N LEU A 46 15.95 47.30 -4.96
CA LEU A 46 14.55 47.78 -4.91
C LEU A 46 13.45 46.80 -4.37
N VAL A 47 12.46 47.15 -3.53
CA VAL A 47 11.98 48.34 -2.78
C VAL A 47 11.16 47.86 -1.56
N VAL A 48 11.20 48.63 -0.46
CA VAL A 48 10.25 48.55 0.67
C VAL A 48 8.90 49.17 0.28
N GLY A 49 7.81 48.40 0.39
CA GLY A 49 6.43 48.88 0.24
C GLY A 49 5.49 48.03 1.10
N GLY A 50 4.73 48.67 1.99
CA GLY A 50 4.18 48.07 3.20
C GLY A 50 2.77 47.50 3.09
N TYR A 51 2.51 46.48 3.92
CA TYR A 51 1.38 46.42 4.84
C TYR A 51 1.88 45.78 6.15
N ALA A 52 1.93 46.58 7.20
CA ALA A 52 2.44 46.20 8.52
C ALA A 52 1.36 45.42 9.30
N CYS A 53 1.65 44.19 9.69
CA CYS A 53 1.07 43.64 10.91
C CYS A 53 1.76 44.37 12.07
N LYS A 54 1.08 45.34 12.69
CA LYS A 54 1.62 46.13 13.80
C LYS A 54 1.85 45.23 15.02
N ILE A 55 3.05 44.67 15.15
CA ILE A 55 3.57 44.22 16.45
C ILE A 55 4.18 45.45 17.11
N LYS A 56 3.52 46.02 18.13
CA LYS A 56 4.12 47.05 18.98
C LYS A 56 5.41 46.48 19.60
N LYS A 57 6.55 47.10 19.30
CA LYS A 57 7.82 46.85 20.00
C LYS A 57 7.66 47.22 21.48
N SER A 58 7.44 46.21 22.33
CA SER A 58 7.62 46.31 23.77
C SER A 58 8.98 45.70 24.10
N ALA A 59 9.96 46.57 24.37
CA ALA A 59 11.26 46.19 24.88
C ALA A 59 11.10 45.73 26.35
N SER A 60 10.87 44.43 26.58
CA SER A 60 11.17 43.73 27.86
C SER A 60 10.69 42.27 27.95
N ASN A 61 10.10 41.65 26.92
CA ASN A 61 9.74 40.21 26.96
C ASN A 61 10.02 39.48 25.63
N LEU A 62 11.27 39.06 25.39
CA LEU A 62 11.53 37.96 24.46
C LEU A 62 11.04 36.64 25.10
N LEU A 63 9.75 36.33 24.98
CA LEU A 63 9.20 35.02 25.31
C LEU A 63 9.25 34.12 24.07
N CYS A 64 9.91 32.97 24.22
CA CYS A 64 10.26 31.98 23.19
C CYS A 64 9.07 31.45 22.37
N ARG A 65 8.70 32.15 21.30
CA ARG A 65 7.65 31.76 20.33
C ARG A 65 8.24 31.68 18.93
N ALA A 66 7.98 30.60 18.20
CA ALA A 66 8.40 30.48 16.80
C ALA A 66 7.29 29.86 15.92
N CYS A 67 7.00 30.50 14.77
CA CYS A 67 6.27 29.88 13.66
C CYS A 67 7.25 29.55 12.55
N LEU A 68 7.05 28.38 11.94
CA LEU A 68 7.74 28.04 10.70
C LEU A 68 6.88 28.48 9.52
N HIS A 69 7.45 29.27 8.61
CA HIS A 69 6.74 29.81 7.46
C HIS A 69 7.27 29.21 6.16
N THR A 70 6.40 29.03 5.17
CA THR A 70 6.81 28.96 3.76
C THR A 70 6.73 30.37 3.17
N THR A 71 7.73 30.74 2.38
CA THR A 71 7.78 32.05 1.72
C THR A 71 7.62 31.87 0.22
N THR A 72 6.53 32.39 -0.35
CA THR A 72 6.39 32.74 -1.77
C THR A 72 6.69 34.24 -1.92
N PRO A 73 7.07 34.76 -3.11
CA PRO A 73 7.39 36.18 -3.24
C PRO A 73 6.24 37.07 -2.73
N GLY A 74 6.46 37.72 -1.58
CA GLY A 74 5.51 38.65 -0.95
C GLY A 74 4.56 38.08 0.13
N ILE A 75 4.43 36.76 0.33
CA ILE A 75 3.45 36.17 1.27
C ILE A 75 4.11 35.09 2.15
N LYS A 76 3.91 35.18 3.47
CA LYS A 76 4.35 34.20 4.47
C LYS A 76 3.16 33.34 4.91
N HIS A 77 3.23 32.03 4.70
CA HIS A 77 2.21 31.09 5.19
C HIS A 77 2.74 30.32 6.41
N PRO A 78 2.11 30.44 7.58
CA PRO A 78 2.48 29.65 8.75
C PRO A 78 2.15 28.17 8.52
N VAL A 79 3.05 27.28 8.95
CA VAL A 79 2.95 25.83 8.76
C VAL A 79 2.89 25.09 10.08
N LEU A 80 3.64 25.56 11.06
CA LEU A 80 3.80 24.88 12.34
C LEU A 80 4.05 25.88 13.46
N ALA A 81 3.33 25.70 14.55
CA ALA A 81 3.49 26.43 15.80
C ALA A 81 4.50 25.74 16.74
N ILE A 82 5.42 26.49 17.33
CA ILE A 82 6.42 25.96 18.27
C ILE A 82 6.42 26.78 19.57
N GLU A 83 6.21 26.10 20.69
CA GLU A 83 6.35 26.68 22.02
C GLU A 83 7.56 26.05 22.73
N TYR A 84 8.39 26.87 23.38
CA TYR A 84 9.48 26.38 24.21
C TYR A 84 9.28 26.76 25.68
N LYS A 85 9.47 25.78 26.56
CA LYS A 85 9.51 26.00 28.01
C LYS A 85 10.82 25.45 28.55
N ALA A 86 11.55 26.24 29.33
CA ALA A 86 12.80 25.76 29.91
C ALA A 86 12.54 24.51 30.79
N PRO A 87 13.42 23.50 30.78
CA PRO A 87 13.17 22.23 31.46
C PRO A 87 13.02 22.34 32.98
N HIS A 88 13.59 23.38 33.61
CA HIS A 88 13.39 23.69 35.03
C HIS A 88 12.04 24.37 35.35
N LYS A 89 11.26 24.77 34.33
CA LYS A 89 9.93 25.38 34.47
C LYS A 89 8.79 24.42 34.18
N LEU A 90 9.10 23.35 33.46
CA LEU A 90 8.16 22.31 33.07
C LEU A 90 8.97 21.05 32.74
N SER A 91 9.06 20.14 33.69
CA SER A 91 9.85 18.92 33.61
C SER A 91 9.13 17.82 32.81
N PHE A 92 9.88 16.77 32.44
CA PHE A 92 9.29 15.57 31.81
C PHE A 92 8.22 14.92 32.71
N GLU A 93 8.48 14.85 34.02
CA GLU A 93 7.57 14.25 35.00
C GLU A 93 6.28 15.05 35.15
N GLU A 94 6.35 16.38 35.16
CA GLU A 94 5.16 17.24 35.18
C GLU A 94 4.35 17.16 33.88
N LEU A 95 5.02 17.04 32.72
CA LEU A 95 4.33 16.87 31.43
C LEU A 95 3.66 15.50 31.30
N SER A 96 4.36 14.43 31.68
CA SER A 96 3.83 13.07 31.61
C SER A 96 2.71 12.84 32.63
N THR A 97 2.87 13.32 33.86
CA THR A 97 1.84 13.23 34.91
C THR A 97 0.64 14.15 34.62
N GLY A 98 0.92 15.38 34.17
CA GLY A 98 -0.12 16.36 33.90
C GLY A 98 -0.99 16.00 32.70
N LEU A 99 -0.38 15.39 31.69
CA LEU A 99 -1.03 14.84 30.49
C LEU A 99 -1.18 13.32 30.64
N ALA A 100 -1.64 12.79 31.77
CA ALA A 100 -1.91 11.36 31.92
C ALA A 100 -3.37 10.99 31.59
N SER A 101 -4.29 11.95 31.60
CA SER A 101 -5.72 11.75 31.32
C SER A 101 -6.27 12.89 30.47
N GLU A 102 -7.47 12.73 29.92
CA GLU A 102 -8.23 13.86 29.37
C GLU A 102 -8.33 15.01 30.38
N ILE A 103 -8.23 16.22 29.85
CA ILE A 103 -8.35 17.47 30.58
C ILE A 103 -9.42 18.31 29.88
N GLN A 104 -10.50 18.58 30.60
CA GLN A 104 -11.47 19.59 30.22
C GLN A 104 -11.21 20.81 31.10
N PRO A 105 -10.58 21.90 30.60
CA PRO A 105 -10.14 23.02 31.43
C PRO A 105 -11.24 23.59 32.32
N LYS A 106 -12.46 23.68 31.80
CA LYS A 106 -13.64 24.16 32.53
C LYS A 106 -14.02 23.30 33.75
N ARG A 107 -13.87 21.98 33.65
CA ARG A 107 -14.20 21.01 34.70
C ARG A 107 -13.03 20.74 35.64
N ASP A 108 -11.83 20.60 35.07
CA ASP A 108 -10.70 19.96 35.73
C ASP A 108 -9.67 20.95 36.31
N ILE A 109 -9.74 22.23 35.95
CA ILE A 109 -8.70 23.22 36.28
C ILE A 109 -9.27 24.50 36.89
N MET A 110 -10.40 24.98 36.39
CA MET A 110 -11.05 26.17 36.95
C MET A 110 -11.36 25.94 38.44
N HIS A 111 -10.99 26.90 39.30
CA HIS A 111 -11.15 26.89 40.76
C HIS A 111 -10.18 26.06 41.62
N GLN A 112 -9.06 25.54 41.07
CA GLN A 112 -8.05 24.85 41.91
C GLN A 112 -7.01 25.80 42.55
N PRO A 113 -6.73 25.68 43.87
CA PRO A 113 -5.95 26.64 44.66
C PRO A 113 -4.41 26.57 44.49
N ALA A 114 -3.86 25.54 43.83
CA ALA A 114 -2.41 25.41 43.58
C ALA A 114 -2.10 24.91 42.15
N PRO A 115 -0.87 25.13 41.60
CA PRO A 115 -0.47 24.58 40.31
C PRO A 115 -0.19 23.10 40.45
N THR A 116 -1.13 22.28 39.97
CA THR A 116 -0.90 20.85 39.76
C THR A 116 -0.13 20.62 38.45
N ALA A 117 0.53 19.47 38.29
CA ALA A 117 1.14 19.06 37.02
C ALA A 117 0.13 19.16 35.85
N LYS A 118 -1.14 18.80 36.12
CA LYS A 118 -2.28 18.93 35.19
C LYS A 118 -2.55 20.37 34.78
N LYS A 119 -2.56 21.30 35.73
CA LYS A 119 -2.74 22.75 35.48
C LYS A 119 -1.56 23.35 34.72
N LEU A 120 -0.32 22.96 35.02
CA LEU A 120 0.88 23.43 34.33
C LEU A 120 0.96 22.94 32.88
N ALA A 121 0.74 21.64 32.66
CA ALA A 121 0.76 21.05 31.32
C ALA A 121 -0.40 21.57 30.45
N ALA A 122 -1.62 21.64 30.99
CA ALA A 122 -2.77 22.18 30.27
C ALA A 122 -2.60 23.65 29.90
N SER A 123 -2.01 24.47 30.79
CA SER A 123 -1.71 25.87 30.49
C SER A 123 -0.70 26.00 29.34
N ALA A 124 0.34 25.15 29.30
CA ALA A 124 1.31 25.15 28.22
C ALA A 124 0.71 24.71 26.87
N ILE A 125 -0.16 23.69 26.87
CA ILE A 125 -0.84 23.22 25.67
C ILE A 125 -1.93 24.20 25.20
N ALA A 126 -2.71 24.79 26.10
CA ALA A 126 -3.70 25.82 25.76
C ALA A 126 -3.02 27.06 25.15
N GLN A 127 -1.85 27.45 25.68
CA GLN A 127 -1.07 28.54 25.10
C GLN A 127 -0.59 28.22 23.67
N LEU A 128 -0.06 27.01 23.45
CA LEU A 128 0.33 26.57 22.10
C LEU A 128 -0.87 26.46 21.15
N SER A 129 -2.01 25.99 21.65
CA SER A 129 -3.24 25.82 20.87
C SER A 129 -3.83 27.17 20.47
N SER A 130 -3.81 28.16 21.37
CA SER A 130 -4.18 29.54 21.03
C SER A 130 -3.33 30.07 19.89
N TYR A 131 -2.02 29.82 19.93
CA TYR A 131 -1.12 30.26 18.86
C TYR A 131 -1.36 29.52 17.54
N MET A 132 -1.70 28.23 17.61
CA MET A 132 -2.12 27.44 16.45
C MET A 132 -3.39 28.00 15.81
N SER A 133 -4.37 28.40 16.64
CA SER A 133 -5.60 29.07 16.21
C SER A 133 -5.35 30.42 15.54
N ASP A 134 -4.57 31.29 16.18
CA ASP A 134 -4.24 32.62 15.65
C ASP A 134 -3.46 32.53 14.34
N SER A 135 -2.61 31.51 14.21
CA SER A 135 -1.79 31.29 13.01
C SER A 135 -2.51 30.45 11.96
N GLY A 136 -3.70 29.93 12.22
CA GLY A 136 -4.43 29.06 11.27
C GLY A 136 -3.68 27.77 10.93
N VAL A 137 -2.95 27.18 11.88
CA VAL A 137 -2.18 25.94 11.67
C VAL A 137 -2.76 24.78 12.49
N ARG A 138 -2.78 23.57 11.91
CA ARG A 138 -3.30 22.37 12.56
C ARG A 138 -2.28 21.60 13.40
N TYR A 139 -1.00 21.95 13.26
CA TYR A 139 0.11 21.23 13.87
C TYR A 139 0.96 22.18 14.71
N GLY A 140 1.37 21.71 15.88
CA GLY A 140 2.33 22.39 16.73
C GLY A 140 3.10 21.42 17.62
N TYR A 141 4.20 21.87 18.21
CA TYR A 141 4.82 21.10 19.29
C TYR A 141 5.38 22.01 20.37
N LEU A 142 5.32 21.52 21.61
CA LEU A 142 5.95 22.08 22.78
C LEU A 142 7.27 21.35 23.00
N THR A 143 8.36 22.06 23.29
CA THR A 143 9.62 21.40 23.65
C THR A 143 10.29 22.04 24.85
N THR A 144 10.95 21.19 25.64
CA THR A 144 11.77 21.60 26.79
C THR A 144 13.25 21.36 26.59
N GLY A 145 13.67 21.00 25.37
CA GLY A 145 15.03 20.53 25.06
C GLY A 145 15.29 19.09 25.50
N GLN A 146 14.59 18.59 26.52
CA GLN A 146 14.65 17.20 26.99
C GLN A 146 13.40 16.39 26.65
N THR A 147 12.28 17.09 26.41
CA THR A 147 10.97 16.51 26.05
C THR A 147 10.38 17.24 24.85
N ILE A 148 9.64 16.53 24.01
CA ILE A 148 8.79 17.07 22.94
C ILE A 148 7.36 16.60 23.19
N VAL A 149 6.41 17.53 23.15
CA VAL A 149 4.97 17.24 23.13
C VAL A 149 4.42 17.65 21.77
N PHE A 150 4.05 16.67 20.96
CA PHE A 150 3.40 16.89 19.66
C PHE A 150 1.93 17.24 19.87
N VAL A 151 1.41 18.20 19.11
CA VAL A 151 0.06 18.75 19.26
C VAL A 151 -0.62 18.86 17.89
N LYS A 152 -1.80 18.25 17.74
CA LYS A 152 -2.60 18.25 16.50
C LYS A 152 -4.05 18.63 16.80
N THR A 153 -4.62 19.52 15.98
CA THR A 153 -6.07 19.80 15.95
C THR A 153 -6.74 19.09 14.78
N GLY A 154 -8.00 18.69 14.97
CA GLY A 154 -8.85 18.12 13.93
C GLY A 154 -9.56 19.22 13.10
N ASP A 155 -10.63 18.82 12.41
CA ASP A 155 -11.53 19.77 11.75
C ASP A 155 -12.36 20.58 12.74
N ASP A 156 -12.51 20.09 13.97
CA ASP A 156 -12.99 20.89 15.11
C ASP A 156 -11.80 21.36 15.97
N PRO A 157 -11.52 22.68 16.03
CA PRO A 157 -10.46 23.24 16.88
C PRO A 157 -10.76 23.12 18.38
N SER A 158 -11.97 22.71 18.77
CA SER A 158 -12.35 22.53 20.18
C SER A 158 -11.69 21.33 20.87
N THR A 159 -11.06 20.44 20.11
CA THR A 159 -10.32 19.29 20.66
C THR A 159 -8.88 19.30 20.17
N VAL A 160 -7.95 19.21 21.12
CA VAL A 160 -6.52 19.14 20.84
C VAL A 160 -5.99 17.79 21.29
N HIS A 161 -5.33 17.11 20.36
CA HIS A 161 -4.67 15.85 20.63
C HIS A 161 -3.19 16.05 20.89
N VAL A 162 -2.67 15.44 21.95
CA VAL A 162 -1.29 15.60 22.39
C VAL A 162 -0.55 14.27 22.53
N SER A 163 0.77 14.28 22.32
CA SER A 163 1.64 13.18 22.73
C SER A 163 3.00 13.63 23.23
N VAL A 164 3.42 13.09 24.38
CA VAL A 164 4.70 13.38 25.06
C VAL A 164 5.78 12.35 24.69
N ARG A 165 7.00 12.82 24.42
CA ARG A 165 8.19 11.99 24.11
C ARG A 165 9.46 12.58 24.71
N SER A 166 10.32 11.73 25.27
CA SER A 166 11.68 12.10 25.65
C SER A 166 12.57 12.25 24.40
N VAL A 167 13.49 13.22 24.42
CA VAL A 167 14.42 13.48 23.31
C VAL A 167 15.52 12.41 23.27
N ARG A 168 15.28 11.34 22.51
CA ARG A 168 16.26 10.32 22.06
C ARG A 168 16.27 10.25 20.52
N ASP A 169 17.14 9.45 19.89
CA ASP A 169 17.27 9.39 18.42
C ASP A 169 15.94 9.17 17.66
N ASP A 170 15.00 8.42 18.23
CA ASP A 170 13.67 8.20 17.65
C ASP A 170 12.79 9.46 17.63
N ALA A 171 12.95 10.37 18.60
CA ALA A 171 12.20 11.61 18.67
C ALA A 171 12.58 12.57 17.53
N ILE A 172 13.82 12.52 17.03
CA ILE A 172 14.26 13.33 15.89
C ILE A 172 13.62 12.83 14.59
N ARG A 173 13.49 11.51 14.41
CA ARG A 173 12.80 10.92 13.25
C ARG A 173 11.30 11.23 13.28
N GLN A 174 10.67 11.14 14.45
CA GLN A 174 9.27 11.50 14.66
C GLN A 174 9.03 13.00 14.44
N LEU A 175 9.94 13.85 14.90
CA LEU A 175 9.89 15.29 14.64
C LEU A 175 9.99 15.57 13.13
N PHE A 176 10.85 14.87 12.39
CA PHE A 176 10.96 14.96 10.94
C PHE A 176 9.66 14.54 10.24
N ALA A 177 9.05 13.43 10.67
CA ALA A 177 7.75 12.96 10.19
C ALA A 177 6.65 14.00 10.41
N PHE A 178 6.63 14.58 11.61
CA PHE A 178 5.66 15.58 12.03
C PHE A 178 5.79 16.88 11.21
N TYR A 179 7.01 17.31 10.90
CA TYR A 179 7.25 18.44 9.99
C TYR A 179 6.72 18.18 8.58
N ILE A 180 6.95 16.99 8.01
CA ILE A 180 6.42 16.63 6.68
C ILE A 180 4.90 16.69 6.68
N ARG A 181 4.23 16.21 7.74
CA ARG A 181 2.78 16.30 7.85
C ARG A 181 2.26 17.71 8.00
N ALA A 182 2.92 18.54 8.80
CA ALA A 182 2.56 19.94 8.95
C ALA A 182 2.67 20.67 7.60
N LEU A 183 3.71 20.38 6.82
CA LEU A 183 3.92 20.93 5.47
C LEU A 183 2.92 20.38 4.43
N ALA A 184 2.46 19.14 4.60
CA ALA A 184 1.47 18.50 3.72
C ALA A 184 0.01 18.78 4.12
N ALA A 185 -0.22 19.45 5.25
CA ALA A 185 -1.54 19.76 5.76
C ALA A 185 -2.27 20.77 4.87
N GLU A 186 -3.57 20.56 4.67
CA GLU A 186 -4.39 21.55 3.98
C GLU A 186 -4.54 22.82 4.83
N PRO A 187 -4.65 24.01 4.18
CA PRO A 187 -5.04 25.22 4.87
C PRO A 187 -6.36 25.01 5.63
N VAL A 188 -6.45 25.56 6.83
CA VAL A 188 -7.70 25.53 7.60
C VAL A 188 -8.83 26.21 6.83
N THR A 189 -10.05 25.68 6.96
CA THR A 189 -11.22 26.20 6.23
C THR A 189 -11.80 27.44 6.93
N ARG A 190 -12.63 28.22 6.23
CA ARG A 190 -13.38 29.33 6.87
C ARG A 190 -14.32 28.85 7.97
N ALA A 191 -14.84 27.63 7.87
CA ALA A 191 -15.66 27.01 8.90
C ALA A 191 -14.85 26.75 10.17
N TRP A 192 -13.60 26.31 10.02
CA TRP A 192 -12.65 26.14 11.11
C TRP A 192 -12.39 27.46 11.84
N HIS A 193 -12.15 28.55 11.10
CA HIS A 193 -11.97 29.89 11.70
C HIS A 193 -13.22 30.39 12.43
N ARG A 194 -14.40 30.26 11.84
CA ARG A 194 -15.66 30.59 12.52
C ARG A 194 -15.84 29.79 13.81
N ARG A 195 -15.48 28.50 13.78
CA ARG A 195 -15.55 27.66 14.96
C ARG A 195 -14.61 28.12 16.06
N VAL A 196 -13.42 28.63 15.73
CA VAL A 196 -12.49 29.28 16.69
C VAL A 196 -13.10 30.55 17.29
N GLU A 197 -13.76 31.39 16.47
CA GLU A 197 -14.41 32.63 16.92
C GLU A 197 -15.56 32.36 17.91
N GLU A 198 -16.22 31.21 17.79
CA GLU A 198 -17.29 30.76 18.70
C GLU A 198 -16.80 30.12 20.01
N MET A 199 -15.48 29.97 20.18
CA MET A 199 -14.94 29.34 21.39
C MET A 199 -14.86 30.35 22.54
N ASP A 200 -15.41 29.98 23.71
CA ASP A 200 -15.27 30.76 24.93
C ASP A 200 -13.80 31.00 25.28
N LEU A 201 -13.52 32.03 26.07
CA LEU A 201 -12.18 32.45 26.49
C LEU A 201 -11.95 32.09 27.95
N TRP A 202 -10.72 31.69 28.31
CA TRP A 202 -10.32 31.32 29.66
C TRP A 202 -9.87 32.59 30.39
N PRO A 203 -10.66 33.11 31.36
CA PRO A 203 -10.19 34.19 32.22
C PRO A 203 -9.14 33.62 33.16
N VAL A 204 -7.88 33.68 32.74
CA VAL A 204 -6.75 33.32 33.60
C VAL A 204 -6.50 34.50 34.53
N ASP A 205 -6.56 34.26 35.83
CA ASP A 205 -6.11 35.21 36.84
C ASP A 205 -4.57 35.32 36.75
N TRP A 206 -4.10 36.22 35.88
CA TRP A 206 -2.73 36.29 35.35
C TRP A 206 -1.66 36.42 36.45
N CYS A 207 -2.02 36.94 37.62
CA CYS A 207 -1.12 37.05 38.77
C CYS A 207 -0.69 35.70 39.36
N SER A 208 -1.53 34.65 39.29
CA SER A 208 -1.24 33.33 39.84
C SER A 208 -0.35 32.48 38.92
N CYS A 209 -0.56 32.51 37.60
CA CYS A 209 0.30 31.81 36.63
C CYS A 209 1.72 32.43 36.54
N ARG A 210 1.83 33.77 36.64
CA ARG A 210 3.13 34.45 36.62
C ARG A 210 3.99 34.14 37.85
N ARG A 211 3.39 34.01 39.05
CA ARG A 211 4.13 33.61 40.28
C ARG A 211 4.68 32.19 40.20
N CYS A 212 3.97 31.29 39.53
CA CYS A 212 4.39 29.88 39.39
C CYS A 212 5.54 29.70 38.40
N LEU A 213 5.60 30.54 37.35
CA LEU A 213 6.69 30.55 36.35
C LEU A 213 7.87 31.47 36.70
N LYS A 214 7.79 32.27 37.79
CA LYS A 214 8.81 33.24 38.25
C LYS A 214 9.56 32.87 39.55
N ARG A 215 9.29 31.73 40.19
CA ARG A 215 10.13 31.27 41.33
C ARG A 215 11.54 30.93 40.82
N GLY A 216 12.47 31.88 40.90
CA GLY A 216 13.89 31.66 40.59
C GLY A 216 14.69 32.82 40.00
N PHE A 217 14.20 34.06 39.99
CA PHE A 217 15.07 35.21 39.63
C PHE A 217 15.81 35.69 40.89
N SER A 218 17.07 35.29 41.03
CA SER A 218 18.08 36.08 41.74
C SER A 218 19.23 36.37 40.78
N PHE A 219 19.65 37.62 40.83
CA PHE A 219 20.71 38.29 40.08
C PHE A 219 21.93 37.41 39.77
N PHE A 220 22.47 37.50 38.55
CA PHE A 220 23.85 37.97 38.30
C PHE A 220 24.08 38.12 36.78
N VAL A 221 24.29 39.37 36.37
CA VAL A 221 24.88 39.74 35.08
C VAL A 221 26.39 39.69 35.28
N LEU A 222 27.10 38.89 34.50
CA LEU A 222 28.55 39.06 34.27
C LEU A 222 28.87 38.60 32.85
N TYR A 223 29.15 39.60 32.02
CA TYR A 223 29.86 39.50 30.74
C TYR A 223 31.24 38.87 30.97
N ILE A 224 31.71 38.08 30.01
CA ILE A 224 33.02 38.26 29.35
C ILE A 224 32.95 37.50 28.02
N ASP A 225 33.09 38.28 26.95
CA ASP A 225 33.45 37.86 25.61
C ASP A 225 34.98 37.98 25.51
N MET A 226 35.67 37.00 24.96
CA MET A 226 37.09 37.14 24.60
C MET A 226 37.44 36.28 23.39
N ALA A 227 37.98 37.01 22.40
CA ALA A 227 38.75 36.60 21.23
C ALA A 227 37.92 36.06 20.05
N VAL A 228 37.97 36.65 18.85
CA VAL A 228 39.08 37.33 18.16
C VAL A 228 38.46 38.42 17.26
N LEU A 229 38.66 39.70 17.54
CA LEU A 229 39.79 40.49 17.03
C LEU A 229 39.94 40.42 15.50
N HIS A 230 39.03 41.05 14.75
CA HIS A 230 39.36 41.74 13.49
C HIS A 230 38.25 42.76 13.20
N CYS A 231 38.64 43.93 12.70
CA CYS A 231 37.79 45.09 12.38
C CYS A 231 37.44 46.05 13.54
N TRP A 232 38.46 46.49 14.28
CA TRP A 232 38.65 47.93 14.44
C TRP A 232 39.48 48.43 13.27
N LEU A 233 38.85 49.17 12.35
CA LEU A 233 39.41 50.28 11.55
C LEU A 233 38.52 50.49 10.32
N VAL A 234 37.79 51.61 10.32
CA VAL A 234 37.53 52.53 9.20
C VAL A 234 36.23 53.30 9.54
N VAL A 235 36.44 54.51 10.08
CA VAL A 235 35.53 55.69 10.12
C VAL A 235 34.30 55.58 11.06
N GLY A 236 34.08 56.38 12.10
CA GLY A 236 34.57 57.73 12.43
C GLY A 236 33.41 58.75 12.42
N LEU A 237 32.89 59.07 13.61
CA LEU A 237 32.30 60.36 14.07
C LEU A 237 31.09 60.98 13.34
N ALA A 238 30.00 61.27 14.09
CA ALA A 238 29.43 62.62 14.26
C ALA A 238 28.11 62.66 15.09
N VAL A 239 28.12 63.46 16.17
CA VAL A 239 27.07 64.40 16.68
C VAL A 239 25.65 63.83 16.94
N GLY A 240 24.98 63.96 18.09
CA GLY A 240 25.02 64.96 19.17
C GLY A 240 23.64 65.65 19.30
N ARG A 241 23.10 65.69 20.54
CA ARG A 241 21.97 66.50 21.07
C ARG A 241 20.54 65.90 21.04
N GLY A 242 19.83 66.03 22.17
CA GLY A 242 18.36 65.99 22.19
C GLY A 242 17.67 65.53 23.48
N PHE A 243 17.96 66.21 24.60
CA PHE A 243 17.22 66.30 25.87
C PHE A 243 15.89 65.55 26.09
N ALA A 244 15.90 64.82 27.22
CA ALA A 244 14.86 64.70 28.25
C ALA A 244 13.64 65.64 28.13
N ALA A 245 12.50 65.06 27.74
CA ALA A 245 11.16 65.56 28.04
C ALA A 245 10.14 64.41 27.96
N ALA A 246 10.17 63.48 28.92
CA ALA A 246 9.10 62.47 29.08
C ALA A 246 9.12 61.79 30.46
N ALA A 247 9.35 62.56 31.54
CA ALA A 247 9.26 62.05 32.91
C ALA A 247 7.88 62.31 33.59
N ARG A 248 6.82 62.59 32.81
CA ARG A 248 5.47 62.86 33.34
C ARG A 248 4.30 62.21 32.57
N THR A 249 4.55 61.13 31.85
CA THR A 249 3.48 60.32 31.20
C THR A 249 3.38 58.89 31.74
N SER A 250 4.12 58.56 32.80
CA SER A 250 4.25 57.19 33.33
C SER A 250 3.16 56.71 34.30
N GLN A 251 2.07 57.48 34.52
CA GLN A 251 0.98 57.03 35.41
C GLN A 251 -0.39 56.86 34.73
N VAL A 252 -0.58 57.34 33.50
CA VAL A 252 -1.87 57.16 32.79
C VAL A 252 -1.79 56.03 31.74
N GLU A 253 -0.61 55.71 31.22
CA GLU A 253 -0.44 54.59 30.27
C GLU A 253 -0.33 53.21 30.95
N ALA A 254 -0.11 53.14 32.27
CA ALA A 254 -0.05 51.87 33.00
C ALA A 254 -1.43 51.20 33.12
N GLN A 255 -2.53 51.95 33.04
CA GLN A 255 -3.89 51.39 33.03
C GLN A 255 -4.35 50.99 31.61
N ALA A 256 -3.87 51.66 30.56
CA ALA A 256 -4.23 51.33 29.18
C ALA A 256 -3.48 50.10 28.61
N VAL A 257 -2.32 49.74 29.18
CA VAL A 257 -1.55 48.54 28.77
C VAL A 257 -2.12 47.24 29.38
N SER A 258 -3.03 47.33 30.36
CA SER A 258 -3.67 46.15 30.96
C SER A 258 -4.80 45.55 30.12
N GLN A 259 -5.25 46.20 29.04
CA GLN A 259 -6.44 45.80 28.27
C GLN A 259 -6.15 45.16 26.89
N ALA A 260 -4.89 44.84 26.57
CA ALA A 260 -4.52 44.33 25.22
C ALA A 260 -3.84 42.94 25.24
N LEU A 261 -3.99 42.16 26.31
CA LEU A 261 -3.41 40.81 26.46
C LEU A 261 -4.43 39.74 26.87
N ASP A 262 -5.70 39.99 26.61
CA ASP A 262 -6.77 39.01 26.73
C ASP A 262 -6.91 38.40 25.32
N HIS A 263 -6.76 37.10 25.06
CA HIS A 263 -7.56 36.01 25.61
C HIS A 263 -6.90 34.65 25.22
N ILE A 264 -6.96 33.62 26.08
CA ILE A 264 -6.63 32.23 25.73
C ILE A 264 -7.94 31.48 25.52
N VAL A 265 -8.08 30.63 24.50
CA VAL A 265 -9.31 29.89 24.22
C VAL A 265 -9.64 28.87 25.33
N ALA A 266 -10.80 28.97 25.98
CA ALA A 266 -11.27 28.15 27.13
C ALA A 266 -11.85 26.78 26.81
N ASN A 267 -12.39 26.56 25.62
CA ASN A 267 -13.12 25.32 25.32
C ASN A 267 -12.30 24.26 24.60
N VAL A 268 -10.97 24.31 24.70
CA VAL A 268 -10.12 23.25 24.18
C VAL A 268 -10.17 22.06 25.14
N SER A 269 -10.90 21.01 24.77
CA SER A 269 -10.70 19.69 25.40
C SER A 269 -9.30 19.21 25.02
N ILE A 270 -8.43 19.03 26.01
CA ILE A 270 -7.11 18.42 25.82
C ILE A 270 -7.31 16.95 26.11
N THR A 271 -7.63 16.20 25.06
CA THR A 271 -7.78 14.76 25.18
C THR A 271 -6.41 14.15 25.10
N LEU A 272 -5.98 13.49 26.18
CA LEU A 272 -4.96 12.49 26.02
C LEU A 272 -5.53 11.38 25.15
N ALA A 273 -4.84 11.02 24.08
CA ALA A 273 -5.01 9.66 23.58
C ALA A 273 -4.56 8.75 24.73
N SER A 274 -5.51 8.23 25.53
CA SER A 274 -5.23 7.41 26.72
C SER A 274 -4.17 6.36 26.38
N LEU A 275 -3.04 6.43 27.09
CA LEU A 275 -1.79 5.73 26.81
C LEU A 275 -1.60 4.46 27.64
N ASP A 276 -2.63 3.96 28.34
CA ASP A 276 -2.62 2.61 28.91
C ASP A 276 -3.17 1.56 27.94
N ASP A 277 -3.69 1.99 26.78
CA ASP A 277 -4.03 1.13 25.66
C ASP A 277 -2.92 1.24 24.59
N PRO A 278 -2.09 0.19 24.42
CA PRO A 278 -1.12 0.09 23.34
C PRO A 278 -1.73 0.33 21.96
N ILE A 279 -3.03 0.08 21.79
CA ILE A 279 -3.80 0.24 20.55
C ILE A 279 -4.14 1.71 20.29
N ALA A 280 -4.38 2.53 21.32
CA ALA A 280 -4.61 3.97 21.19
C ALA A 280 -3.30 4.74 20.98
N GLN A 281 -2.20 4.31 21.63
CA GLN A 281 -0.84 4.72 21.30
C GLN A 281 -0.48 4.40 19.85
N GLN A 282 -0.81 3.17 19.45
CA GLN A 282 -0.77 2.76 18.06
C GLN A 282 -1.62 3.72 17.24
N ARG A 283 -2.91 3.95 17.46
CA ARG A 283 -3.71 4.84 16.58
C ARG A 283 -3.21 6.29 16.44
N PHE A 284 -2.68 6.92 17.50
CA PHE A 284 -2.14 8.29 17.42
C PHE A 284 -0.82 8.37 16.64
N PHE A 285 0.00 7.30 16.68
CA PHE A 285 1.27 7.17 15.97
C PHE A 285 1.26 6.20 14.78
N ASN A 286 0.15 5.50 14.52
CA ASN A 286 -0.17 4.56 13.42
C ASN A 286 -0.93 5.27 12.31
N GLU A 287 -1.25 6.56 12.48
CA GLU A 287 -0.68 7.47 11.48
C GLU A 287 0.85 7.37 11.60
N ASP A 288 1.43 6.23 11.24
CA ASP A 288 2.86 5.98 11.14
C ASP A 288 3.33 6.74 9.91
N LEU A 289 4.61 7.03 9.82
CA LEU A 289 5.31 7.43 8.60
C LEU A 289 4.82 6.60 7.39
N SER A 290 3.78 7.06 6.71
CA SER A 290 2.88 6.31 5.82
C SER A 290 2.35 4.95 6.30
N GLY A 291 2.98 4.20 7.20
CA GLY A 291 2.73 2.76 7.41
C GLY A 291 3.44 1.86 6.39
N TYR A 292 3.85 2.41 5.25
CA TYR A 292 4.49 1.68 4.14
C TYR A 292 5.99 1.43 4.34
N ALA A 293 6.67 2.30 5.08
CA ALA A 293 8.09 2.17 5.35
C ALA A 293 8.36 0.95 6.27
N PRO A 294 9.22 0.00 5.87
CA PRO A 294 9.55 -1.15 6.71
C PRO A 294 10.26 -0.71 8.00
N LYS A 295 10.08 -1.50 9.07
CA LYS A 295 10.61 -1.20 10.40
C LYS A 295 11.68 -2.20 10.81
N ARG A 296 12.79 -1.68 11.35
CA ARG A 296 13.82 -2.49 12.02
C ARG A 296 13.39 -2.76 13.45
N SER A 297 13.51 -4.01 13.89
CA SER A 297 13.16 -4.47 15.22
C SER A 297 14.13 -5.56 15.68
N GLN A 298 14.08 -5.88 16.97
CA GLN A 298 14.87 -6.99 17.50
C GLN A 298 14.40 -8.31 16.87
N CYS A 299 15.36 -9.14 16.44
CA CYS A 299 15.04 -10.45 15.91
C CYS A 299 14.40 -11.36 16.97
N PRO A 300 13.50 -12.26 16.57
CA PRO A 300 13.01 -13.30 17.46
C PRO A 300 14.17 -14.17 18.01
N PRO A 301 14.00 -14.83 19.17
CA PRO A 301 15.06 -15.66 19.78
C PRO A 301 15.62 -16.70 18.81
N ARG A 302 14.73 -17.35 18.05
CA ARG A 302 15.11 -18.14 16.88
C ARG A 302 15.16 -17.23 15.66
N ARG A 303 16.38 -16.88 15.22
CA ARG A 303 16.58 -15.98 14.08
C ARG A 303 15.96 -16.55 12.79
N PRO A 304 15.46 -15.69 11.89
CA PRO A 304 14.90 -16.10 10.60
C PRO A 304 15.94 -16.84 9.75
N LEU A 305 15.49 -17.90 9.06
CA LEU A 305 16.33 -18.78 8.24
C LEU A 305 15.55 -19.20 6.99
N ILE A 306 16.24 -19.30 5.85
CA ILE A 306 15.70 -19.77 4.58
C ILE A 306 15.41 -21.26 4.67
N ARG A 307 14.17 -21.63 4.39
CA ARG A 307 13.74 -23.02 4.31
C ARG A 307 14.14 -23.58 2.95
N GLN A 308 14.75 -24.76 2.93
CA GLN A 308 14.95 -25.49 1.68
C GLN A 308 13.62 -25.91 1.06
N ALA A 309 13.48 -25.76 -0.26
CA ALA A 309 12.23 -26.03 -0.99
C ALA A 309 12.02 -27.52 -1.33
N SER A 310 12.42 -28.43 -0.43
CA SER A 310 12.23 -29.87 -0.61
C SER A 310 10.78 -30.33 -0.42
N SER A 311 9.98 -29.55 0.32
CA SER A 311 8.55 -29.79 0.56
C SER A 311 7.82 -28.48 0.85
N ILE A 312 6.49 -28.52 1.00
CA ILE A 312 5.72 -27.37 1.52
C ILE A 312 6.13 -27.00 2.95
N SER A 313 5.99 -25.72 3.32
CA SER A 313 6.34 -25.25 4.66
C SER A 313 5.57 -25.94 5.78
N PRO A 314 6.15 -26.03 6.99
CA PRO A 314 5.44 -26.53 8.18
C PRO A 314 4.13 -25.78 8.44
N GLN A 315 4.11 -24.47 8.18
CA GLN A 315 2.95 -23.61 8.34
C GLN A 315 1.83 -24.00 7.37
N GLU A 316 2.13 -24.11 6.07
CA GLU A 316 1.17 -24.58 5.06
C GLU A 316 0.66 -25.98 5.41
N ARG A 317 1.57 -26.91 5.72
CA ARG A 317 1.23 -28.29 6.12
C ARG A 317 0.30 -28.36 7.33
N SER A 318 0.49 -27.47 8.30
CA SER A 318 -0.38 -27.38 9.49
C SER A 318 -1.74 -26.73 9.23
N TRP A 319 -1.82 -25.87 8.21
CA TRP A 319 -3.03 -25.13 7.85
C TRP A 319 -3.96 -25.95 6.94
N LEU A 320 -3.40 -26.75 6.01
CA LEU A 320 -4.17 -27.55 5.06
C LEU A 320 -5.25 -28.45 5.72
N PRO A 321 -4.99 -29.18 6.82
CA PRO A 321 -6.03 -29.95 7.50
C PRO A 321 -7.18 -29.10 8.06
N ARG A 322 -6.91 -27.84 8.46
CA ARG A 322 -7.93 -26.90 8.95
C ARG A 322 -8.82 -26.44 7.81
N ARG A 323 -8.23 -26.08 6.67
CA ARG A 323 -8.97 -25.76 5.45
C ARG A 323 -9.82 -26.94 5.00
N ARG A 324 -9.25 -28.15 5.02
CA ARG A 324 -9.97 -29.38 4.63
C ARG A 324 -11.14 -29.68 5.55
N ARG A 325 -11.01 -29.44 6.87
CA ARG A 325 -12.15 -29.49 7.81
C ARG A 325 -13.28 -28.57 7.38
N GLU A 326 -12.93 -27.32 7.10
CA GLU A 326 -13.89 -26.27 6.78
C GLU A 326 -14.60 -26.55 5.44
N THR A 327 -13.87 -26.99 4.42
CA THR A 327 -14.42 -27.14 3.07
C THR A 327 -15.12 -28.46 2.80
N ALA A 328 -14.88 -29.52 3.59
CA ALA A 328 -15.36 -30.86 3.26
C ALA A 328 -16.88 -30.94 3.13
N ALA A 329 -17.62 -30.35 4.08
CA ALA A 329 -19.08 -30.31 4.04
C ALA A 329 -19.59 -29.50 2.83
N HIS A 330 -18.92 -28.41 2.46
CA HIS A 330 -19.31 -27.59 1.30
C HIS A 330 -19.11 -28.35 -0.02
N ILE A 331 -18.00 -29.08 -0.17
CA ILE A 331 -17.72 -29.91 -1.36
C ILE A 331 -18.74 -31.06 -1.45
N ALA A 332 -19.03 -31.74 -0.34
CA ALA A 332 -20.03 -32.80 -0.31
C ALA A 332 -21.42 -32.28 -0.69
N ASN A 333 -21.84 -31.15 -0.09
CA ASN A 333 -23.12 -30.51 -0.43
C ASN A 333 -23.18 -30.06 -1.90
N LEU A 334 -22.08 -29.56 -2.48
CA LEU A 334 -22.02 -29.22 -3.90
C LEU A 334 -22.19 -30.45 -4.78
N LEU A 335 -21.43 -31.52 -4.53
CA LEU A 335 -21.51 -32.76 -5.31
C LEU A 335 -22.85 -33.49 -5.14
N ARG A 336 -23.53 -33.33 -3.99
CA ARG A 336 -24.91 -33.77 -3.79
C ARG A 336 -25.87 -32.97 -4.67
N ARG A 337 -25.76 -31.64 -4.70
CA ARG A 337 -26.61 -30.79 -5.56
C ARG A 337 -26.42 -31.08 -7.05
N ILE A 338 -25.17 -31.28 -7.48
CA ILE A 338 -24.84 -31.64 -8.86
C ILE A 338 -25.54 -32.95 -9.28
N SER A 339 -25.82 -33.85 -8.33
CA SER A 339 -26.59 -35.08 -8.57
C SER A 339 -26.05 -35.90 -9.75
N ILE A 340 -24.76 -36.27 -9.70
CA ILE A 340 -24.09 -37.01 -10.79
C ILE A 340 -24.89 -38.29 -11.10
N PRO A 341 -25.46 -38.44 -12.32
CA PRO A 341 -26.33 -39.56 -12.62
C PRO A 341 -25.63 -40.91 -12.45
N GLY A 342 -26.29 -41.84 -11.73
CA GLY A 342 -25.77 -43.17 -11.46
C GLY A 342 -24.63 -43.22 -10.44
N PHE A 343 -24.39 -42.15 -9.68
CA PHE A 343 -23.29 -42.08 -8.72
C PHE A 343 -23.70 -41.42 -7.40
N ASP A 344 -23.58 -42.18 -6.30
CA ASP A 344 -23.79 -41.68 -4.94
C ASP A 344 -22.51 -41.02 -4.42
N SER A 345 -22.43 -39.70 -4.58
CA SER A 345 -21.29 -38.89 -4.18
C SER A 345 -21.10 -38.85 -2.67
N ASP A 346 -22.17 -38.82 -1.88
CA ASP A 346 -22.09 -38.80 -0.41
C ASP A 346 -21.46 -40.08 0.13
N ARG A 347 -21.99 -41.24 -0.28
CA ARG A 347 -21.46 -42.53 0.16
C ARG A 347 -20.01 -42.73 -0.28
N TYR A 348 -19.66 -42.26 -1.48
CA TYR A 348 -18.29 -42.31 -1.98
C TYR A 348 -17.34 -41.45 -1.15
N LEU A 349 -17.70 -40.20 -0.87
CA LEU A 349 -16.87 -39.28 -0.08
C LEU A 349 -16.72 -39.76 1.37
N GLN A 350 -17.71 -40.46 1.92
CA GLN A 350 -17.63 -41.09 3.24
C GLN A 350 -16.79 -42.38 3.26
N GLY A 351 -16.28 -42.84 2.11
CA GLY A 351 -15.37 -43.97 2.00
C GLY A 351 -16.05 -45.34 1.91
N GLY A 352 -17.36 -45.40 1.63
CA GLY A 352 -18.07 -46.64 1.29
C GLY A 352 -17.87 -47.80 2.27
N VAL A 353 -18.67 -47.80 3.36
CA VAL A 353 -18.75 -48.81 4.44
C VAL A 353 -17.59 -48.73 5.45
N ARG A 354 -17.97 -48.51 6.71
CA ARG A 354 -17.12 -48.58 7.90
C ARG A 354 -16.25 -49.83 7.88
N SER A 355 -15.00 -49.72 7.45
CA SER A 355 -13.98 -50.67 7.91
C SER A 355 -13.75 -50.37 9.38
N ARG A 356 -14.03 -51.36 10.24
CA ARG A 356 -13.91 -51.32 11.72
C ARG A 356 -12.51 -50.93 12.23
N SER A 357 -11.54 -50.74 11.33
CA SER A 357 -10.13 -50.45 11.64
C SER A 357 -9.58 -49.16 11.04
N SER A 358 -10.38 -48.33 10.35
CA SER A 358 -9.91 -47.02 9.88
C SER A 358 -10.36 -45.93 10.87
N PRO A 359 -9.45 -45.14 11.48
CA PRO A 359 -9.81 -44.10 12.42
C PRO A 359 -10.87 -43.21 11.79
N SER A 360 -11.99 -42.98 12.49
CA SER A 360 -13.01 -42.04 12.08
C SER A 360 -12.34 -40.74 11.66
N SER A 361 -12.38 -40.42 10.36
CA SER A 361 -11.91 -39.12 9.87
C SER A 361 -12.55 -38.03 10.74
N PRO A 362 -11.78 -37.08 11.29
CA PRO A 362 -12.30 -36.11 12.26
C PRO A 362 -13.45 -35.25 11.70
N TYR A 363 -13.72 -35.33 10.39
CA TYR A 363 -14.73 -34.56 9.66
C TYR A 363 -15.73 -35.44 8.89
N GLY A 364 -15.74 -36.77 9.09
CA GLY A 364 -16.73 -37.68 8.50
C GLY A 364 -16.52 -38.08 7.02
N TYR A 365 -15.44 -37.61 6.38
CA TYR A 365 -15.13 -37.91 4.96
C TYR A 365 -13.75 -38.54 4.79
N SER A 366 -13.61 -39.46 3.82
CA SER A 366 -12.36 -40.13 3.47
C SER A 366 -11.35 -39.14 2.86
N PRO A 367 -10.14 -39.00 3.42
CA PRO A 367 -9.10 -38.14 2.85
C PRO A 367 -8.68 -38.56 1.43
N ALA A 368 -8.82 -39.84 1.08
CA ALA A 368 -8.53 -40.36 -0.25
C ALA A 368 -9.64 -40.02 -1.26
N ALA A 369 -10.90 -39.96 -0.82
CA ALA A 369 -12.02 -39.62 -1.70
C ALA A 369 -12.18 -38.09 -1.90
N MET A 370 -11.81 -37.30 -0.89
CA MET A 370 -11.94 -35.84 -0.94
C MET A 370 -10.95 -35.19 -1.92
N PRO A 371 -11.44 -34.38 -2.88
CA PRO A 371 -10.57 -33.74 -3.87
C PRO A 371 -9.86 -32.49 -3.32
N ASN A 372 -8.66 -32.23 -3.82
CA ASN A 372 -7.98 -30.94 -3.66
C ASN A 372 -8.14 -30.10 -4.93
N ILE A 373 -8.71 -28.90 -4.78
CA ILE A 373 -9.11 -28.05 -5.90
C ILE A 373 -8.23 -26.79 -5.91
N GLY A 374 -7.59 -26.53 -7.05
CA GLY A 374 -6.89 -25.30 -7.36
C GLY A 374 -7.72 -24.38 -8.25
N ILE A 375 -7.50 -23.07 -8.09
CA ILE A 375 -8.05 -22.04 -8.98
C ILE A 375 -6.87 -21.17 -9.40
N ALA A 376 -6.68 -21.03 -10.71
CA ALA A 376 -5.68 -20.15 -11.28
C ALA A 376 -6.38 -19.12 -12.18
N VAL A 377 -6.09 -17.84 -11.95
CA VAL A 377 -6.66 -16.73 -12.73
C VAL A 377 -5.49 -16.02 -13.41
N SER A 378 -5.59 -15.82 -14.72
CA SER A 378 -4.51 -15.23 -15.50
C SER A 378 -4.21 -13.77 -15.14
N GLY A 379 -3.04 -13.28 -15.55
CA GLY A 379 -2.77 -11.86 -15.70
C GLY A 379 -3.55 -11.22 -16.86
N GLY A 380 -3.49 -9.90 -16.99
CA GLY A 380 -4.23 -9.14 -18.01
C GLY A 380 -4.96 -7.89 -17.50
N GLY A 381 -4.49 -7.28 -16.42
CA GLY A 381 -5.04 -6.04 -15.87
C GLY A 381 -6.52 -6.18 -15.46
N TYR A 382 -7.30 -5.12 -15.67
CA TYR A 382 -8.70 -5.10 -15.27
C TYR A 382 -9.57 -6.12 -15.99
N ARG A 383 -9.20 -6.54 -17.21
CA ARG A 383 -9.88 -7.59 -17.97
C ARG A 383 -9.86 -8.91 -17.20
N ALA A 384 -8.66 -9.39 -16.89
CA ALA A 384 -8.48 -10.66 -16.19
C ALA A 384 -9.05 -10.63 -14.78
N MET A 385 -8.89 -9.50 -14.09
CA MET A 385 -9.48 -9.26 -12.78
C MET A 385 -11.01 -9.37 -12.80
N MET A 386 -11.70 -8.73 -13.76
CA MET A 386 -13.17 -8.79 -13.83
C MET A 386 -13.68 -10.17 -14.26
N THR A 387 -13.06 -10.79 -15.27
CA THR A 387 -13.43 -12.15 -15.70
C THR A 387 -13.20 -13.16 -14.58
N GLY A 388 -12.05 -13.10 -13.90
CA GLY A 388 -11.71 -13.94 -12.77
C GLY A 388 -12.63 -13.70 -11.56
N ALA A 389 -12.95 -12.45 -11.23
CA ALA A 389 -13.90 -12.14 -10.16
C ALA A 389 -15.31 -12.66 -10.46
N GLY A 390 -15.76 -12.57 -11.72
CA GLY A 390 -17.00 -13.20 -12.18
C GLY A 390 -17.00 -14.72 -12.01
N ALA A 391 -15.90 -15.38 -12.39
CA ALA A 391 -15.73 -16.82 -12.20
C ALA A 391 -15.72 -17.23 -10.72
N LEU A 392 -15.02 -16.47 -9.86
CA LEU A 392 -15.02 -16.70 -8.41
C LEU A 392 -16.41 -16.48 -7.81
N ALA A 393 -17.14 -15.45 -8.27
CA ALA A 393 -18.51 -15.20 -7.83
C ALA A 393 -19.46 -16.36 -8.20
N ALA A 394 -19.24 -17.02 -9.34
CA ALA A 394 -19.97 -18.24 -9.72
C ALA A 394 -19.72 -19.43 -8.79
N TRP A 395 -18.56 -19.47 -8.13
CA TRP A 395 -18.17 -20.56 -7.24
C TRP A 395 -18.36 -20.22 -5.75
N ASP A 396 -18.76 -18.99 -5.41
CA ASP A 396 -18.94 -18.53 -4.05
C ASP A 396 -20.43 -18.54 -3.65
N ILE A 397 -20.76 -19.36 -2.66
CA ILE A 397 -22.13 -19.46 -2.12
C ILE A 397 -22.61 -18.15 -1.46
N ARG A 398 -21.70 -17.24 -1.12
CA ARG A 398 -22.03 -15.93 -0.53
C ARG A 398 -22.52 -14.93 -1.58
N THR A 399 -22.36 -15.23 -2.86
CA THR A 399 -22.87 -14.39 -3.94
C THR A 399 -24.34 -14.71 -4.17
N GLU A 400 -25.23 -13.90 -3.58
CA GLU A 400 -26.66 -13.95 -3.90
C GLU A 400 -26.92 -13.30 -5.27
N GLY A 401 -27.81 -13.91 -6.07
CA GLY A 401 -28.15 -13.53 -7.45
C GLY A 401 -28.05 -12.02 -7.69
N THR A 402 -27.03 -11.62 -8.44
CA THR A 402 -26.65 -10.27 -8.92
C THR A 402 -27.49 -9.09 -8.39
N GLY A 403 -27.50 -8.87 -7.07
CA GLY A 403 -28.33 -7.84 -6.44
C GLY A 403 -27.94 -7.44 -5.02
N GLY A 404 -26.83 -7.95 -4.48
CA GLY A 404 -26.38 -7.63 -3.12
C GLY A 404 -25.71 -6.26 -3.03
N ARG A 405 -26.46 -5.24 -2.59
CA ARG A 405 -25.95 -3.93 -2.15
C ARG A 405 -25.05 -4.10 -0.91
N GLY A 406 -23.78 -4.39 -1.12
CA GLY A 406 -22.71 -4.12 -0.16
C GLY A 406 -22.06 -2.78 -0.50
N SER A 407 -22.10 -1.81 0.40
CA SER A 407 -21.46 -0.49 0.22
C SER A 407 -19.93 -0.57 0.38
N SER A 408 -19.25 -1.41 -0.41
CA SER A 408 -17.79 -1.44 -0.41
C SER A 408 -17.25 -0.21 -1.16
N ARG A 409 -16.23 0.45 -0.61
CA ARG A 409 -15.56 1.61 -1.26
C ARG A 409 -14.54 1.19 -2.34
N ILE A 410 -14.33 -0.10 -2.50
CA ILE A 410 -13.43 -0.72 -3.48
C ILE A 410 -14.18 -1.14 -4.75
N TRP A 411 -13.45 -1.35 -5.86
CA TRP A 411 -13.98 -1.76 -7.19
C TRP A 411 -14.85 -0.73 -7.94
N HIS A 412 -14.87 0.52 -7.49
CA HIS A 412 -15.42 1.65 -8.24
C HIS A 412 -14.41 2.10 -9.30
N PHE A 413 -14.49 1.54 -10.51
CA PHE A 413 -13.51 1.79 -11.59
C PHE A 413 -13.81 3.04 -12.42
N GLU A 414 -14.91 3.73 -12.14
CA GLU A 414 -15.16 5.08 -12.65
C GLU A 414 -14.09 6.06 -12.14
N THR A 415 -13.53 5.81 -10.94
CA THR A 415 -12.35 6.49 -10.43
C THR A 415 -11.11 5.63 -10.66
N ASN A 416 -10.11 6.16 -11.36
CA ASN A 416 -8.88 5.42 -11.64
C ASN A 416 -7.95 5.35 -10.41
N ILE A 417 -6.84 4.61 -10.54
CA ILE A 417 -5.84 4.44 -9.48
C ILE A 417 -5.14 5.74 -9.03
N LEU A 418 -5.23 6.82 -9.80
CA LEU A 418 -4.70 8.15 -9.43
C LEU A 418 -5.77 9.09 -8.86
N GLY A 419 -7.04 8.68 -8.83
CA GLY A 419 -8.14 9.46 -8.24
C GLY A 419 -8.90 10.33 -9.26
N LEU A 420 -8.68 10.14 -10.56
CA LEU A 420 -9.48 10.77 -11.62
C LEU A 420 -10.80 10.02 -11.78
N THR A 421 -11.92 10.70 -11.57
CA THR A 421 -13.26 10.15 -11.76
C THR A 421 -13.81 10.54 -13.14
N MET A 422 -14.19 9.54 -13.94
CA MET A 422 -14.83 9.73 -15.23
C MET A 422 -16.34 9.80 -15.06
N THR A 423 -16.94 10.98 -15.30
CA THR A 423 -18.40 11.20 -15.14
C THR A 423 -19.15 11.24 -16.47
N GLY A 424 -18.43 11.18 -17.60
CA GLY A 424 -19.01 11.31 -18.94
C GLY A 424 -19.31 12.75 -19.35
N ARG A 425 -18.98 13.76 -18.50
CA ARG A 425 -19.14 15.20 -18.79
C ARG A 425 -17.98 15.80 -19.60
N GLY A 426 -17.03 14.97 -20.02
CA GLY A 426 -15.83 15.36 -20.76
C GLY A 426 -14.59 15.40 -19.87
N PHE A 427 -13.44 14.96 -20.42
CA PHE A 427 -12.19 14.77 -19.68
C PHE A 427 -11.71 16.03 -18.93
N ALA A 428 -11.87 17.22 -19.52
CA ALA A 428 -11.45 18.47 -18.90
C ALA A 428 -12.23 18.77 -17.59
N ALA A 429 -13.55 18.59 -17.62
CA ALA A 429 -14.42 18.80 -16.47
C ALA A 429 -14.13 17.76 -15.37
N ASP A 430 -13.98 16.50 -15.77
CA ASP A 430 -13.61 15.38 -14.89
C ASP A 430 -12.25 15.62 -14.21
N LEU A 431 -11.26 16.11 -14.96
CA LEU A 431 -9.93 16.45 -14.43
C LEU A 431 -9.98 17.61 -13.45
N ILE A 432 -10.67 18.71 -13.79
CA ILE A 432 -10.80 19.88 -12.89
C ILE A 432 -11.47 19.47 -11.57
N GLN A 433 -12.57 18.73 -11.65
CA GLN A 433 -13.30 18.27 -10.46
C GLN A 433 -12.46 17.29 -9.62
N SER A 434 -11.69 16.42 -10.27
CA SER A 434 -10.87 15.42 -9.59
C SER A 434 -9.51 15.94 -9.12
N THR A 435 -9.10 17.15 -9.52
CA THR A 435 -7.77 17.72 -9.25
C THR A 435 -7.39 17.71 -7.75
N PRO A 436 -8.28 18.09 -6.81
CA PRO A 436 -7.96 18.01 -5.38
C PRO A 436 -7.63 16.57 -4.94
N THR A 437 -8.47 15.60 -5.32
CA THR A 437 -8.29 14.18 -5.02
C THR A 437 -7.01 13.61 -5.63
N ILE A 438 -6.74 13.94 -6.91
CA ILE A 438 -5.52 13.53 -7.61
C ILE A 438 -4.29 14.06 -6.89
N ASN A 439 -4.28 15.36 -6.57
CA ASN A 439 -3.16 16.00 -5.88
C ASN A 439 -2.94 15.39 -4.49
N GLN A 440 -4.01 15.12 -3.75
CA GLN A 440 -3.94 14.46 -2.46
C GLN A 440 -3.34 13.06 -2.59
N ARG A 441 -3.84 12.24 -3.53
CA ARG A 441 -3.37 10.87 -3.74
C ARG A 441 -1.91 10.82 -4.19
N ILE A 442 -1.51 11.67 -5.13
CA ILE A 442 -0.10 11.78 -5.57
C ILE A 442 0.79 12.17 -4.38
N ARG A 443 0.37 13.13 -3.55
CA ARG A 443 1.12 13.52 -2.34
C ARG A 443 1.24 12.36 -1.36
N GLN A 444 0.16 11.62 -1.09
CA GLN A 444 0.17 10.46 -0.19
C GLN A 444 1.09 9.34 -0.70
N ILE A 445 0.98 8.97 -1.99
CA ILE A 445 1.82 7.95 -2.61
C ILE A 445 3.29 8.36 -2.55
N THR A 446 3.60 9.58 -3.02
CA THR A 446 4.99 10.07 -3.05
C THR A 446 5.59 10.15 -1.66
N SER A 447 4.81 10.61 -0.68
CA SER A 447 5.25 10.64 0.72
C SER A 447 5.54 9.24 1.24
N ALA A 448 4.68 8.26 0.96
CA ALA A 448 4.88 6.89 1.40
C ALA A 448 6.17 6.26 0.85
N VAL A 449 6.39 6.38 -0.46
CA VAL A 449 7.60 5.84 -1.10
C VAL A 449 8.85 6.57 -0.61
N GLN A 450 8.81 7.90 -0.50
CA GLN A 450 9.95 8.68 0.00
C GLN A 450 10.30 8.32 1.45
N LEU A 451 9.30 8.02 2.28
CA LEU A 451 9.53 7.58 3.67
C LEU A 451 10.19 6.20 3.74
N LYS A 452 9.84 5.27 2.83
CA LYS A 452 10.55 3.99 2.67
C LYS A 452 12.02 4.23 2.27
N HIS A 453 12.25 5.11 1.29
CA HIS A 453 13.59 5.49 0.87
C HIS A 453 14.43 6.11 2.01
N LEU A 454 13.87 7.10 2.73
CA LEU A 454 14.52 7.75 3.87
C LEU A 454 14.77 6.80 5.05
N SER A 455 14.03 5.68 5.13
CA SER A 455 14.24 4.61 6.11
C SER A 455 15.39 3.67 5.72
N GLY A 456 16.08 3.94 4.60
CA GLY A 456 17.24 3.20 4.13
C GLY A 456 16.91 1.96 3.32
N PHE A 457 15.69 1.87 2.76
CA PHE A 457 15.29 0.79 1.86
C PHE A 457 15.29 1.27 0.42
N ALA A 458 15.69 0.41 -0.52
CA ALA A 458 15.60 0.75 -1.93
C ALA A 458 14.12 0.87 -2.36
N THR A 459 13.87 1.75 -3.31
CA THR A 459 12.55 1.99 -3.90
C THR A 459 12.68 1.97 -5.41
N SER A 460 11.65 1.55 -6.10
CA SER A 460 11.56 1.57 -7.56
C SER A 460 10.22 2.14 -8.01
N ALA A 461 10.02 2.25 -9.33
CA ALA A 461 8.72 2.64 -9.88
C ALA A 461 7.59 1.68 -9.45
N ALA A 462 7.92 0.42 -9.09
CA ALA A 462 6.97 -0.55 -8.56
C ALA A 462 6.37 -0.13 -7.21
N ASP A 463 7.10 0.63 -6.38
CA ASP A 463 6.56 1.15 -5.12
C ASP A 463 5.41 2.14 -5.37
N PHE A 464 5.56 3.04 -6.35
CA PHE A 464 4.53 4.00 -6.72
C PHE A 464 3.31 3.29 -7.32
N TRP A 465 3.55 2.34 -8.21
CA TRP A 465 2.51 1.48 -8.81
C TRP A 465 1.73 0.71 -7.73
N ALA A 466 2.44 0.02 -6.85
CA ALA A 466 1.87 -0.71 -5.72
C ALA A 466 0.97 0.16 -4.85
N ARG A 467 1.44 1.35 -4.49
CA ARG A 467 0.67 2.30 -3.69
C ARG A 467 -0.55 2.82 -4.43
N ALA A 468 -0.45 3.11 -5.72
CA ALA A 468 -1.60 3.53 -6.52
C ALA A 468 -2.67 2.42 -6.61
N LEU A 469 -2.27 1.17 -6.89
CA LEU A 469 -3.18 0.03 -6.94
C LEU A 469 -3.88 -0.24 -5.61
N SER A 470 -3.19 -0.01 -4.49
CA SER A 470 -3.72 -0.29 -3.16
C SER A 470 -5.02 0.48 -2.87
N TYR A 471 -5.19 1.69 -3.39
CA TYR A 471 -6.43 2.45 -3.22
C TYR A 471 -7.65 1.81 -3.88
N GLN A 472 -7.44 0.96 -4.89
CA GLN A 472 -8.51 0.28 -5.61
C GLN A 472 -8.90 -1.05 -4.96
N PHE A 473 -7.93 -1.72 -4.33
CA PHE A 473 -8.06 -3.12 -3.95
C PHE A 473 -8.01 -3.41 -2.45
N ILE A 474 -7.55 -2.45 -1.63
CA ILE A 474 -7.47 -2.61 -0.18
C ILE A 474 -8.49 -1.67 0.45
N ASP A 475 -9.54 -2.24 1.05
CA ASP A 475 -10.62 -1.49 1.72
C ASP A 475 -10.21 -1.02 3.12
N LEU A 476 -9.14 -0.22 3.16
CA LEU A 476 -8.60 0.43 4.35
C LEU A 476 -8.29 1.88 4.03
N PRO A 477 -8.24 2.78 5.04
CA PRO A 477 -7.82 4.16 4.85
C PRO A 477 -6.50 4.24 4.05
N GLU A 478 -6.49 5.12 3.05
CA GLU A 478 -5.35 5.32 2.13
C GLU A 478 -4.87 4.04 1.42
N GLY A 479 -5.71 3.02 1.25
CA GLY A 479 -5.30 1.74 0.66
C GLY A 479 -4.35 0.95 1.57
N GLY A 480 -4.55 1.03 2.89
CA GLY A 480 -3.89 0.17 3.89
C GLY A 480 -2.37 0.15 3.78
N PRO A 481 -1.67 1.29 3.93
CA PRO A 481 -0.23 1.33 3.74
C PRO A 481 0.56 0.51 4.79
N SER A 482 -0.03 0.19 5.94
CA SER A 482 0.55 -0.74 6.94
C SER A 482 0.09 -2.19 6.80
N GLU A 483 -0.79 -2.49 5.83
CA GLU A 483 -1.29 -3.85 5.61
C GLU A 483 -0.17 -4.70 4.98
N THR A 484 0.13 -5.84 5.60
CA THR A 484 1.19 -6.76 5.14
C THR A 484 0.60 -8.08 4.73
N PHE A 485 1.16 -8.72 3.71
CA PHE A 485 0.66 -10.00 3.23
C PHE A 485 0.83 -11.09 4.29
N SER A 486 1.89 -11.04 5.10
CA SER A 486 2.08 -11.95 6.23
C SER A 486 1.10 -11.75 7.39
N SER A 487 0.48 -10.56 7.54
CA SER A 487 -0.57 -10.35 8.54
C SER A 487 -1.86 -11.11 8.24
N LEU A 488 -2.04 -11.60 7.00
CA LEU A 488 -3.17 -12.47 6.66
C LEU A 488 -3.27 -13.69 7.58
N THR A 489 -2.12 -14.22 8.00
CA THR A 489 -2.02 -15.37 8.92
C THR A 489 -2.70 -15.14 10.27
N GLN A 490 -2.82 -13.87 10.69
CA GLN A 490 -3.44 -13.46 11.95
C GLN A 490 -4.93 -13.14 11.80
N ARG A 491 -5.44 -13.09 10.56
CA ARG A 491 -6.85 -12.79 10.32
C ARG A 491 -7.71 -13.99 10.73
N PRO A 492 -8.77 -13.81 11.52
CA PRO A 492 -9.58 -14.92 12.02
C PRO A 492 -10.17 -15.81 10.91
N PHE A 493 -10.57 -15.21 9.78
CA PHE A 493 -11.12 -15.95 8.65
C PHE A 493 -10.07 -16.87 7.98
N PHE A 494 -8.83 -16.41 7.86
CA PHE A 494 -7.75 -17.19 7.28
C PHE A 494 -7.25 -18.25 8.27
N ALA A 495 -7.07 -17.89 9.55
CA ALA A 495 -6.64 -18.82 10.60
C ALA A 495 -7.61 -20.01 10.80
N ARG A 496 -8.91 -19.79 10.55
CA ARG A 496 -9.96 -20.84 10.54
C ARG A 496 -10.06 -21.61 9.23
N GLY A 497 -9.36 -21.21 8.18
CA GLY A 497 -9.41 -21.86 6.88
C GLY A 497 -10.67 -21.55 6.07
N GLN A 498 -11.32 -20.40 6.28
CA GLN A 498 -12.57 -20.01 5.62
C GLN A 498 -12.37 -19.58 4.16
N VAL A 499 -11.16 -19.15 3.81
CA VAL A 499 -10.78 -18.79 2.44
C VAL A 499 -9.69 -19.73 1.90
N PRO A 500 -9.55 -19.89 0.57
CA PRO A 500 -8.42 -20.60 -0.03
C PRO A 500 -7.07 -19.96 0.34
N LEU A 501 -5.98 -20.71 0.19
CA LEU A 501 -4.63 -20.18 0.33
C LEU A 501 -4.33 -19.26 -0.87
N PRO A 502 -4.12 -17.96 -0.68
CA PRO A 502 -3.71 -17.09 -1.79
C PRO A 502 -2.23 -17.32 -2.09
N LEU A 503 -1.92 -17.56 -3.36
CA LEU A 503 -0.58 -17.71 -3.89
C LEU A 503 -0.43 -16.71 -5.04
N ILE A 504 0.61 -15.88 -4.97
CA ILE A 504 0.91 -14.86 -5.97
C ILE A 504 2.27 -15.20 -6.56
N VAL A 505 2.42 -15.06 -7.88
CA VAL A 505 3.68 -15.36 -8.56
C VAL A 505 4.31 -14.10 -9.13
N ALA A 506 5.64 -14.09 -9.23
CA ALA A 506 6.41 -13.05 -9.88
C ALA A 506 7.66 -13.67 -10.50
N ASP A 507 8.16 -13.08 -11.57
CA ASP A 507 9.32 -13.61 -12.26
C ASP A 507 10.58 -12.89 -11.79
N GLN A 508 11.69 -13.62 -11.79
CA GLN A 508 13.00 -13.00 -11.63
C GLN A 508 13.28 -12.10 -12.83
N ALA A 509 13.57 -10.82 -12.56
CA ALA A 509 14.04 -9.93 -13.61
C ALA A 509 15.54 -10.13 -13.86
N VAL A 510 15.92 -10.14 -15.14
CA VAL A 510 17.33 -10.02 -15.56
C VAL A 510 17.45 -8.73 -16.37
N GLU A 511 18.37 -7.85 -15.96
CA GLU A 511 18.54 -6.55 -16.60
C GLU A 511 18.83 -6.70 -18.11
N GLY A 512 18.06 -5.99 -18.94
CA GLY A 512 18.21 -5.99 -20.40
C GLY A 512 17.66 -7.22 -21.13
N VAL A 513 17.08 -8.20 -20.43
CA VAL A 513 16.56 -9.43 -21.05
C VAL A 513 15.04 -9.38 -21.14
N THR A 514 14.52 -9.22 -22.35
CA THR A 514 13.10 -9.34 -22.69
C THR A 514 12.97 -9.93 -24.10
N PRO A 515 12.12 -10.96 -24.36
CA PRO A 515 11.31 -11.71 -23.38
C PRO A 515 12.16 -12.50 -22.39
N LEU A 516 11.57 -12.87 -21.25
CA LEU A 516 12.27 -13.65 -20.23
C LEU A 516 12.58 -15.08 -20.73
N PRO A 517 13.75 -15.65 -20.40
CA PRO A 517 14.11 -17.02 -20.76
C PRO A 517 13.17 -18.07 -20.15
N VAL A 518 13.09 -19.25 -20.77
CA VAL A 518 12.25 -20.37 -20.29
C VAL A 518 12.69 -20.92 -18.91
N ASP A 519 13.96 -20.73 -18.55
CA ASP A 519 14.55 -21.13 -17.27
C ASP A 519 14.50 -20.04 -16.21
N THR A 520 13.75 -18.97 -16.47
CA THR A 520 13.47 -17.92 -15.47
C THR A 520 12.91 -18.55 -14.20
N THR A 521 13.44 -18.09 -13.07
CA THR A 521 13.00 -18.53 -11.75
C THR A 521 11.69 -17.84 -11.42
N VAL A 522 10.65 -18.65 -11.19
CA VAL A 522 9.32 -18.16 -10.81
C VAL A 522 9.24 -18.13 -9.29
N PHE A 523 9.08 -16.94 -8.72
CA PHE A 523 8.90 -16.73 -7.29
C PHE A 523 7.43 -16.84 -6.90
N GLU A 524 7.17 -17.42 -5.74
CA GLU A 524 5.87 -17.58 -5.12
C GLU A 524 5.83 -16.81 -3.79
N PHE A 525 4.81 -15.97 -3.62
CA PHE A 525 4.42 -15.37 -2.36
C PHE A 525 3.28 -16.19 -1.75
N SER A 526 3.53 -16.77 -0.58
CA SER A 526 2.49 -17.26 0.32
C SER A 526 2.39 -16.34 1.55
N PRO A 527 1.34 -16.45 2.37
CA PRO A 527 1.23 -15.65 3.60
C PRO A 527 2.38 -15.88 4.60
N TRP A 528 3.22 -16.90 4.40
CA TRP A 528 4.32 -17.24 5.31
C TRP A 528 5.71 -16.98 4.73
N GLU A 529 5.87 -17.08 3.41
CA GLU A 529 7.18 -17.16 2.77
C GLU A 529 7.18 -16.64 1.34
N LEU A 530 8.33 -16.09 0.93
CA LEU A 530 8.69 -15.75 -0.45
C LEU A 530 9.80 -16.69 -0.89
N GLY A 531 9.69 -17.31 -2.06
CA GLY A 531 10.74 -18.16 -2.61
C GLY A 531 10.33 -18.90 -3.85
N SER A 532 11.05 -19.97 -4.20
CA SER A 532 10.76 -20.77 -5.38
C SER A 532 11.11 -22.25 -5.13
N TYR A 533 10.29 -23.12 -5.74
CA TYR A 533 10.54 -24.55 -5.82
C TYR A 533 11.45 -24.93 -6.99
N ASP A 534 11.72 -24.01 -7.90
CA ASP A 534 12.65 -24.22 -9.01
C ASP A 534 14.05 -24.54 -8.49
N ASP A 535 14.74 -25.47 -9.15
CA ASP A 535 16.03 -25.98 -8.68
C ASP A 535 17.17 -24.94 -8.77
N SER A 536 16.94 -23.84 -9.51
CA SER A 536 17.79 -22.65 -9.54
C SER A 536 17.88 -21.98 -8.17
N LEU A 537 16.76 -21.85 -7.44
CA LEU A 537 16.72 -21.20 -6.12
C LEU A 537 16.62 -22.19 -4.97
N ASP A 538 15.67 -23.13 -5.05
CA ASP A 538 15.39 -24.19 -4.07
C ASP A 538 15.29 -23.69 -2.61
N GLY A 539 14.63 -22.54 -2.40
CA GLY A 539 14.60 -21.89 -1.09
C GLY A 539 13.47 -20.89 -0.89
N PHE A 540 13.03 -20.76 0.37
CA PHE A 540 11.97 -19.87 0.82
C PHE A 540 12.38 -19.06 2.05
N ALA A 541 12.38 -17.74 1.93
CA ALA A 541 12.60 -16.81 3.03
C ALA A 541 11.28 -16.51 3.76
N PRO A 542 11.29 -16.39 5.11
CA PRO A 542 10.08 -16.05 5.86
C PRO A 542 9.61 -14.64 5.51
N LEU A 543 8.40 -14.53 4.96
CA LEU A 543 7.90 -13.32 4.31
C LEU A 543 7.87 -12.13 5.26
N ARG A 544 7.43 -12.35 6.51
CA ARG A 544 7.40 -11.33 7.57
C ARG A 544 8.75 -10.65 7.80
N TYR A 545 9.85 -11.34 7.53
CA TYR A 545 11.22 -10.89 7.78
C TYR A 545 12.03 -10.65 6.51
N VAL A 546 11.41 -10.71 5.33
CA VAL A 546 12.10 -10.74 4.02
C VAL A 546 12.97 -9.52 3.74
N GLY A 547 12.65 -8.36 4.33
CA GLY A 547 13.48 -7.15 4.21
C GLY A 547 14.72 -7.14 5.12
N SER A 548 15.01 -8.22 5.85
CA SER A 548 16.20 -8.33 6.71
C SER A 548 17.42 -8.66 5.89
N ARG A 549 18.62 -8.36 6.41
CA ARG A 549 19.87 -8.75 5.76
C ARG A 549 20.14 -10.23 6.01
N PHE A 550 19.80 -11.07 5.04
CA PHE A 550 20.20 -12.47 5.02
C PHE A 550 21.61 -12.60 4.44
N ASP A 551 22.36 -13.58 4.95
CA ASP A 551 23.63 -14.00 4.39
C ASP A 551 23.76 -15.51 4.55
N GLY A 552 23.96 -16.22 3.43
CA GLY A 552 24.10 -17.68 3.45
C GLY A 552 22.86 -18.42 3.94
N GLY A 553 21.69 -17.79 3.85
CA GLY A 553 20.42 -18.39 4.26
C GLY A 553 19.93 -18.04 5.67
N PHE A 554 20.63 -17.21 6.45
CA PHE A 554 20.17 -16.80 7.78
C PHE A 554 20.48 -15.31 8.03
N VAL A 555 19.82 -14.71 9.02
CA VAL A 555 20.13 -13.33 9.45
C VAL A 555 21.29 -13.35 10.45
N PRO A 556 22.47 -12.76 10.15
CA PRO A 556 23.66 -12.85 11.01
C PRO A 556 23.48 -12.29 12.43
N GLY A 557 24.28 -12.77 13.39
CA GLY A 557 24.33 -12.21 14.75
C GLY A 557 24.72 -10.73 14.75
N GLY A 558 24.02 -9.90 15.52
CA GLY A 558 24.21 -8.45 15.55
C GLY A 558 23.31 -7.66 14.59
N GLU A 559 22.75 -8.30 13.56
CA GLU A 559 21.80 -7.66 12.65
C GLU A 559 20.38 -7.58 13.26
N SER A 560 19.68 -6.50 12.91
CA SER A 560 18.25 -6.29 13.24
C SER A 560 17.34 -6.95 12.20
N CYS A 561 16.19 -7.44 12.63
CA CYS A 561 15.18 -7.98 11.71
C CYS A 561 14.27 -6.85 11.20
N VAL A 562 13.82 -6.98 9.96
CA VAL A 562 12.94 -6.00 9.31
C VAL A 562 11.56 -6.60 9.12
N THR A 563 10.52 -5.86 9.50
CA THR A 563 9.11 -6.23 9.29
C THR A 563 8.37 -5.16 8.50
N GLY A 564 7.30 -5.52 7.79
CA GLY A 564 6.50 -4.57 7.01
C GLY A 564 7.01 -4.34 5.59
N PHE A 565 8.07 -5.03 5.18
CA PHE A 565 8.57 -4.98 3.80
C PHE A 565 7.60 -5.66 2.82
N ASP A 566 6.91 -6.69 3.29
CA ASP A 566 5.87 -7.45 2.59
C ASP A 566 4.51 -6.72 2.57
N ASN A 567 4.51 -5.39 2.38
CA ASN A 567 3.26 -4.63 2.21
C ASN A 567 2.38 -5.30 1.14
N THR A 568 1.10 -5.52 1.45
CA THR A 568 0.17 -6.26 0.57
C THR A 568 0.08 -5.61 -0.81
N GLY A 569 0.02 -4.28 -0.87
CA GLY A 569 0.06 -3.53 -2.12
C GLY A 569 1.35 -3.71 -2.90
N PHE A 570 2.50 -3.83 -2.22
CA PHE A 570 3.80 -4.07 -2.87
C PHE A 570 3.94 -5.50 -3.43
N VAL A 571 3.36 -6.49 -2.76
CA VAL A 571 3.25 -7.85 -3.31
C VAL A 571 2.38 -7.85 -4.57
N PHE A 572 1.21 -7.21 -4.53
CA PHE A 572 0.34 -7.09 -5.72
C PHE A 572 1.02 -6.30 -6.84
N GLY A 573 1.68 -5.20 -6.49
CA GLY A 573 2.43 -4.37 -7.41
C GLY A 573 3.55 -5.14 -8.09
N THR A 574 4.33 -5.93 -7.33
CA THR A 574 5.42 -6.77 -7.87
C THR A 574 4.90 -7.73 -8.94
N SER A 575 3.80 -8.43 -8.65
CA SER A 575 3.18 -9.40 -9.57
C SER A 575 2.44 -8.76 -10.75
N SER A 576 2.32 -7.43 -10.81
CA SER A 576 1.56 -6.70 -11.85
C SER A 576 2.36 -5.56 -12.50
N PHE A 577 3.68 -5.55 -12.32
CA PHE A 577 4.55 -4.44 -12.72
C PHE A 577 5.07 -4.59 -14.16
N LEU A 578 4.20 -4.41 -15.15
CA LEU A 578 4.52 -4.52 -16.59
C LEU A 578 5.20 -3.27 -17.19
N PHE A 579 5.96 -2.48 -16.41
CA PHE A 579 6.45 -1.17 -16.87
C PHE A 579 7.54 -1.26 -17.94
N ASN A 580 8.33 -2.34 -17.95
CA ASN A 580 9.24 -2.67 -19.05
C ASN A 580 8.48 -2.86 -20.37
N LEU A 581 7.32 -3.54 -20.35
CA LEU A 581 6.45 -3.67 -21.54
C LEU A 581 5.79 -2.33 -21.91
N VAL A 582 5.40 -1.52 -20.92
CA VAL A 582 4.89 -0.15 -21.18
C VAL A 582 5.94 0.71 -21.87
N LEU A 583 7.21 0.64 -21.46
CA LEU A 583 8.31 1.37 -22.10
C LEU A 583 8.56 0.89 -23.53
N GLN A 584 8.48 -0.42 -23.78
CA GLN A 584 8.55 -0.98 -25.14
C GLN A 584 7.41 -0.47 -26.03
N GLU A 585 6.18 -0.45 -25.51
CA GLU A 585 5.01 0.08 -26.22
C GLU A 585 5.12 1.59 -26.47
N ILE A 586 5.63 2.38 -25.54
CA ILE A 586 5.89 3.82 -25.74
C ILE A 586 6.93 4.07 -26.83
N ASN A 587 7.91 3.18 -26.98
CA ASN A 587 8.94 3.31 -28.00
C ASN A 587 8.53 2.73 -29.36
N ASN A 588 7.40 2.01 -29.44
CA ASN A 588 6.88 1.45 -30.68
C ASN A 588 5.96 2.46 -31.42
N PRO A 589 6.34 2.96 -32.61
CA PRO A 589 5.55 3.96 -33.34
C PRO A 589 4.16 3.47 -33.77
N ASP A 590 3.94 2.14 -33.81
CA ASP A 590 2.66 1.51 -34.16
C ASP A 590 1.83 1.04 -32.96
N SER A 591 2.30 1.31 -31.76
CA SER A 591 1.69 0.89 -30.49
C SER A 591 0.18 1.18 -30.41
N LYS A 592 -0.60 0.15 -30.06
CA LYS A 592 -2.03 0.31 -29.69
C LYS A 592 -2.18 1.12 -28.41
N PHE A 593 -1.21 1.06 -27.49
CA PHE A 593 -1.16 1.90 -26.30
C PHE A 593 -1.00 3.38 -26.68
N LEU A 594 -0.06 3.73 -27.57
CA LEU A 594 0.04 5.10 -28.09
C LEU A 594 -1.13 5.50 -28.97
N LYS A 595 -1.74 4.59 -29.74
CA LYS A 595 -2.95 4.88 -30.54
C LYS A 595 -4.19 5.13 -29.67
N ASN A 596 -4.28 4.53 -28.48
CA ASN A 596 -5.32 4.80 -27.48
C ASN A 596 -4.99 5.98 -26.56
N LEU A 597 -3.70 6.27 -26.34
CA LEU A 597 -3.20 7.47 -25.65
C LEU A 597 -3.17 8.70 -26.58
N ARG A 598 -3.20 8.49 -27.91
CA ARG A 598 -3.71 9.44 -28.92
C ARG A 598 -5.21 9.54 -28.68
N LEU A 599 -5.53 10.12 -27.54
CA LEU A 599 -6.82 10.68 -27.27
C LEU A 599 -7.20 11.50 -28.52
N PRO A 600 -8.44 11.41 -29.03
CA PRO A 600 -8.98 12.40 -29.94
C PRO A 600 -9.17 13.68 -29.14
N ILE A 601 -8.05 14.26 -28.73
CA ILE A 601 -7.94 15.44 -27.91
C ILE A 601 -7.64 16.56 -28.89
N ASP A 602 -8.52 17.55 -28.88
CA ASP A 602 -8.27 18.86 -29.43
C ASP A 602 -6.81 19.29 -29.12
N PRO A 603 -6.02 19.79 -30.10
CA PRO A 603 -4.65 20.27 -29.89
C PRO A 603 -4.48 21.15 -28.63
N PHE A 604 -5.55 21.87 -28.24
CA PHE A 604 -5.62 22.67 -27.02
C PHE A 604 -5.44 21.84 -25.73
N LEU A 605 -6.18 20.73 -25.58
CA LEU A 605 -6.13 19.85 -24.41
C LEU A 605 -4.81 19.08 -24.33
N ARG A 606 -4.20 18.75 -25.49
CA ARG A 606 -2.86 18.15 -25.55
C ARG A 606 -1.84 19.10 -24.93
N ASN A 607 -1.87 20.39 -25.27
CA ASN A 607 -0.97 21.39 -24.70
C ASN A 607 -1.21 21.65 -23.20
N LEU A 608 -2.44 21.45 -22.72
CA LEU A 608 -2.77 21.62 -21.30
C LEU A 608 -2.29 20.45 -20.42
N ILE A 609 -2.32 19.22 -20.94
CA ILE A 609 -2.02 17.99 -20.18
C ILE A 609 -0.58 17.50 -20.41
N SER A 610 0.04 17.80 -21.55
CA SER A 610 1.43 17.44 -21.87
C SER A 610 2.43 17.80 -20.77
N PRO A 611 2.34 18.96 -20.09
CA PRO A 611 3.23 19.28 -18.98
C PRO A 611 3.09 18.32 -17.79
N PHE A 612 1.88 17.80 -17.52
CA PHE A 612 1.63 16.84 -16.45
C PHE A 612 2.09 15.43 -16.81
N ILE A 613 1.82 14.98 -18.04
CA ILE A 613 2.29 13.67 -18.54
C ILE A 613 3.82 13.66 -18.64
N ASN A 614 4.42 14.69 -19.22
CA ASN A 614 5.88 14.79 -19.32
C ASN A 614 6.53 14.93 -17.95
N LYS A 615 5.89 15.59 -16.96
CA LYS A 615 6.36 15.59 -15.57
C LYS A 615 6.22 14.22 -14.90
N ALA A 616 5.13 13.49 -15.13
CA ALA A 616 4.94 12.15 -14.59
C ALA A 616 5.95 11.14 -15.19
N ILE A 617 6.17 11.20 -16.51
CA ILE A 617 7.17 10.39 -17.21
C ILE A 617 8.59 10.81 -16.79
N ALA A 618 8.89 12.10 -16.71
CA ALA A 618 10.18 12.58 -16.22
C ALA A 618 10.40 12.26 -14.74
N LEU A 619 9.34 12.22 -13.92
CA LEU A 619 9.38 11.75 -12.54
C LEU A 619 9.72 10.25 -12.52
N LEU A 620 8.99 9.41 -13.27
CA LEU A 620 9.27 7.98 -13.38
C LEU A 620 10.70 7.69 -13.88
N ASN A 621 11.18 8.43 -14.89
CA ASN A 621 12.54 8.31 -15.42
C ASN A 621 13.61 8.84 -14.44
N ARG A 622 13.31 9.87 -13.63
CA ARG A 622 14.21 10.40 -12.60
C ARG A 622 14.23 9.57 -11.31
N LEU A 623 13.20 8.78 -11.06
CA LEU A 623 13.06 7.96 -9.85
C LEU A 623 13.95 6.70 -9.88
N GLY A 624 14.48 6.33 -11.05
CA GLY A 624 15.31 5.13 -11.23
C GLY A 624 14.52 3.83 -11.03
N GLY A 625 15.01 2.73 -11.62
CA GLY A 625 14.46 1.39 -11.39
C GLY A 625 13.11 1.11 -12.05
N VAL A 626 13.02 1.27 -13.36
CA VAL A 626 11.89 0.79 -14.17
C VAL A 626 12.01 -0.70 -14.52
N GLU A 627 13.12 -1.33 -14.16
CA GLU A 627 13.46 -2.73 -14.45
C GLU A 627 12.67 -3.74 -13.61
N GLY A 628 12.00 -3.32 -12.53
CA GLY A 628 11.19 -4.21 -11.70
C GLY A 628 10.95 -3.70 -10.27
N ALA A 629 10.36 -4.55 -9.45
CA ALA A 629 10.18 -4.34 -8.01
C ALA A 629 11.45 -4.71 -7.24
N PHE A 630 11.92 -3.77 -6.42
CA PHE A 630 13.19 -3.88 -5.71
C PHE A 630 13.00 -4.49 -4.32
N TRP A 631 13.35 -5.76 -4.18
CA TRP A 631 13.42 -6.48 -2.90
C TRP A 631 14.85 -6.41 -2.37
N ALA A 632 15.17 -5.27 -1.73
CA ALA A 632 16.49 -4.98 -1.16
C ALA A 632 16.39 -4.72 0.36
N PRO A 633 17.24 -5.36 1.18
CA PRO A 633 18.31 -6.30 0.81
C PRO A 633 17.80 -7.62 0.22
N ASN A 634 18.59 -8.26 -0.64
CA ASN A 634 18.27 -9.56 -1.22
C ASN A 634 18.17 -10.65 -0.14
N PRO A 635 16.98 -11.26 0.07
CA PRO A 635 16.82 -12.32 1.07
C PRO A 635 17.58 -13.60 0.73
N PHE A 636 18.03 -13.78 -0.52
CA PHE A 636 18.75 -14.95 -1.00
C PHE A 636 20.24 -14.69 -1.27
N LYS A 637 20.79 -13.59 -0.73
CA LYS A 637 22.23 -13.32 -0.81
C LYS A 637 23.01 -14.51 -0.25
N ASN A 638 23.98 -14.99 -1.04
CA ASN A 638 24.83 -16.15 -0.76
C ASN A 638 24.11 -17.49 -0.54
N TRP A 639 22.80 -17.56 -0.80
CA TRP A 639 22.05 -18.82 -0.79
C TRP A 639 22.26 -19.58 -2.10
N ASN A 640 22.58 -20.87 -2.03
CA ASN A 640 22.75 -21.76 -3.19
C ASN A 640 23.66 -21.18 -4.30
N ARG A 641 24.82 -20.63 -3.95
CA ARG A 641 25.71 -19.88 -4.87
C ARG A 641 26.00 -20.52 -6.23
N GLY A 642 26.06 -21.86 -6.31
CA GLY A 642 26.33 -22.57 -7.57
C GLY A 642 25.13 -22.72 -8.50
N ARG A 643 23.91 -22.41 -8.05
CA ARG A 643 22.66 -22.56 -8.83
C ARG A 643 21.82 -21.30 -8.87
N ASN A 644 21.82 -20.52 -7.79
CA ASN A 644 21.00 -19.32 -7.64
C ASN A 644 21.66 -18.13 -8.36
N PRO A 645 21.08 -17.66 -9.47
CA PRO A 645 21.63 -16.56 -10.26
C PRO A 645 21.66 -15.24 -9.46
N THR A 646 20.77 -15.08 -8.49
CA THR A 646 20.68 -13.85 -7.68
C THR A 646 21.58 -13.90 -6.44
N SER A 647 22.30 -14.99 -6.19
CA SER A 647 23.04 -15.18 -4.92
C SER A 647 24.14 -14.13 -4.68
N GLN A 648 24.70 -13.55 -5.74
CA GLN A 648 25.72 -12.51 -5.65
C GLN A 648 25.13 -11.10 -5.68
N GLU A 649 23.84 -10.95 -5.91
CA GLU A 649 23.18 -9.65 -6.00
C GLU A 649 22.82 -9.10 -4.62
N GLU A 650 23.08 -7.81 -4.39
CA GLU A 650 22.64 -7.11 -3.17
C GLU A 650 21.12 -6.89 -3.14
N ARG A 651 20.48 -6.97 -4.31
CA ARG A 651 19.06 -6.70 -4.51
C ARG A 651 18.44 -7.81 -5.34
N LEU A 652 17.29 -8.30 -4.90
CA LEU A 652 16.43 -9.16 -5.73
C LEU A 652 15.50 -8.25 -6.55
N THR A 653 15.50 -8.44 -7.87
CA THR A 653 14.56 -7.75 -8.78
C THR A 653 13.49 -8.73 -9.22
N LEU A 654 12.24 -8.39 -9.00
CA LEU A 654 11.10 -9.19 -9.45
C LEU A 654 10.20 -8.37 -10.38
N VAL A 655 9.61 -9.01 -11.39
CA VAL A 655 8.68 -8.42 -12.36
C VAL A 655 7.36 -9.19 -12.38
N ASP A 656 6.43 -8.77 -13.24
CA ASP A 656 5.13 -9.43 -13.38
C ASP A 656 5.32 -10.91 -13.74
N GLY A 657 4.56 -11.79 -13.08
CA GLY A 657 4.68 -13.25 -13.24
C GLY A 657 4.07 -13.81 -14.53
N GLY A 658 3.60 -12.94 -15.44
CA GLY A 658 3.19 -13.30 -16.79
C GLY A 658 4.24 -12.97 -17.86
N GLU A 659 5.38 -12.38 -17.51
CA GLU A 659 6.39 -11.94 -18.48
C GLU A 659 7.19 -13.08 -19.11
N ASP A 660 7.24 -14.24 -18.46
CA ASP A 660 7.77 -15.49 -19.01
C ASP A 660 6.77 -16.23 -19.94
N SER A 661 5.66 -15.55 -20.30
CA SER A 661 4.53 -16.08 -21.08
C SER A 661 3.65 -17.11 -20.36
N GLN A 662 3.92 -17.48 -19.11
CA GLN A 662 3.06 -18.34 -18.28
C GLN A 662 1.97 -17.50 -17.59
N ASN A 663 1.21 -16.73 -18.38
CA ASN A 663 0.25 -15.74 -17.88
C ASN A 663 -0.86 -16.32 -16.97
N ILE A 664 -1.07 -17.65 -16.96
CA ILE A 664 -1.88 -18.35 -15.96
C ILE A 664 -0.94 -18.93 -14.90
N PRO A 665 -1.07 -18.58 -13.61
CA PRO A 665 -0.14 -18.98 -12.55
C PRO A 665 -0.33 -20.45 -12.15
N LEU A 666 0.06 -21.38 -13.03
CA LEU A 666 -0.17 -22.81 -12.88
C LEU A 666 0.88 -23.48 -11.99
N GLN A 667 2.12 -22.99 -12.02
CA GLN A 667 3.25 -23.58 -11.30
C GLN A 667 2.97 -23.91 -9.82
N PRO A 668 2.37 -23.01 -9.00
CA PRO A 668 2.04 -23.32 -7.62
C PRO A 668 1.15 -24.57 -7.44
N HIS A 669 0.31 -24.88 -8.43
CA HIS A 669 -0.60 -26.02 -8.39
C HIS A 669 0.04 -27.33 -8.87
N LEU A 670 1.19 -27.27 -9.54
CA LEU A 670 1.88 -28.45 -10.08
C LEU A 670 2.76 -29.16 -9.05
N LEU A 671 2.99 -28.54 -7.90
CA LEU A 671 3.81 -29.09 -6.83
C LEU A 671 3.15 -30.36 -6.27
N ARG A 672 3.86 -31.50 -6.41
CA ARG A 672 3.36 -32.82 -5.97
C ARG A 672 2.93 -32.84 -4.51
N ASP A 673 3.67 -32.15 -3.63
CA ASP A 673 3.37 -32.07 -2.20
C ASP A 673 2.01 -31.44 -1.87
N ARG A 674 1.52 -30.53 -2.72
CA ARG A 674 0.18 -29.94 -2.55
C ARG A 674 -0.95 -30.90 -2.93
N ASN A 675 -0.62 -31.97 -3.66
CA ASN A 675 -1.56 -33.02 -4.08
C ASN A 675 -2.83 -32.42 -4.71
N VAL A 676 -2.69 -31.40 -5.57
CA VAL A 676 -3.83 -30.80 -6.27
C VAL A 676 -4.38 -31.82 -7.27
N ASP A 677 -5.69 -32.09 -7.20
CA ASP A 677 -6.36 -33.08 -8.05
C ASP A 677 -6.86 -32.44 -9.35
N VAL A 678 -7.40 -31.22 -9.26
CA VAL A 678 -7.92 -30.44 -10.40
C VAL A 678 -7.58 -28.96 -10.25
N VAL A 679 -7.30 -28.28 -11.36
CA VAL A 679 -7.12 -26.83 -11.43
C VAL A 679 -8.14 -26.24 -12.40
N PHE A 680 -8.95 -25.29 -11.95
CA PHE A 680 -9.76 -24.45 -12.83
C PHE A 680 -8.94 -23.24 -13.25
N ALA A 681 -8.48 -23.24 -14.50
CA ALA A 681 -7.61 -22.24 -15.08
C ALA A 681 -8.42 -21.23 -15.91
N VAL A 682 -8.70 -20.06 -15.33
CA VAL A 682 -9.44 -18.97 -15.98
C VAL A 682 -8.46 -18.11 -16.77
N ASP A 683 -8.58 -18.15 -18.09
CA ASP A 683 -7.65 -17.49 -19.00
C ASP A 683 -8.28 -16.26 -19.66
N SER A 684 -7.75 -15.08 -19.35
CA SER A 684 -8.12 -13.80 -19.94
C SER A 684 -6.92 -13.11 -20.59
N SER A 685 -5.97 -13.90 -21.08
CA SER A 685 -4.80 -13.42 -21.82
C SER A 685 -5.21 -12.66 -23.08
N ALA A 686 -4.39 -11.68 -23.48
CA ALA A 686 -4.59 -10.89 -24.70
C ALA A 686 -3.62 -11.35 -25.79
N ASP A 687 -3.82 -12.59 -26.27
CA ASP A 687 -2.85 -13.26 -27.15
C ASP A 687 -3.11 -12.98 -28.64
N THR A 688 -4.39 -12.82 -29.01
CA THR A 688 -4.79 -12.51 -30.38
C THR A 688 -4.76 -11.00 -30.66
N GLU A 689 -4.83 -10.61 -31.93
CA GLU A 689 -4.93 -9.21 -32.34
C GLU A 689 -6.08 -8.45 -31.64
N ASP A 690 -7.18 -9.15 -31.37
CA ASP A 690 -8.36 -8.61 -30.72
C ASP A 690 -8.42 -8.91 -29.21
N SER A 691 -7.27 -9.20 -28.58
CA SER A 691 -7.12 -9.38 -27.11
C SER A 691 -7.95 -10.53 -26.52
N TRP A 692 -8.03 -11.65 -27.25
CA TRP A 692 -8.61 -12.90 -26.76
C TRP A 692 -7.52 -13.93 -26.46
N PRO A 693 -7.78 -14.93 -25.58
CA PRO A 693 -6.83 -15.99 -25.30
C PRO A 693 -6.72 -16.97 -26.47
N ASP A 694 -5.51 -17.48 -26.71
CA ASP A 694 -5.23 -18.51 -27.73
C ASP A 694 -4.52 -19.76 -27.19
N GLY A 695 -4.44 -19.88 -25.87
CA GLY A 695 -3.75 -20.98 -25.19
C GLY A 695 -2.25 -20.79 -25.03
N ALA A 696 -1.67 -19.64 -25.40
CA ALA A 696 -0.25 -19.33 -25.24
C ALA A 696 0.28 -19.68 -23.83
N ALA A 697 -0.44 -19.31 -22.77
CA ALA A 697 -0.04 -19.58 -21.38
C ALA A 697 0.05 -21.09 -21.06
N MET A 698 -0.88 -21.89 -21.59
CA MET A 698 -0.86 -23.34 -21.45
C MET A 698 0.35 -23.96 -22.16
N VAL A 699 0.63 -23.48 -23.39
CA VAL A 699 1.78 -23.93 -24.19
C VAL A 699 3.11 -23.55 -23.54
N ALA A 700 3.23 -22.33 -23.01
CA ALA A 700 4.41 -21.85 -22.31
C ALA A 700 4.69 -22.72 -21.07
N THR A 701 3.67 -22.96 -20.24
CA THR A 701 3.76 -23.81 -19.05
C THR A 701 4.18 -25.24 -19.40
N TYR A 702 3.60 -25.82 -20.45
CA TYR A 702 3.96 -27.16 -20.91
C TYR A 702 5.42 -27.22 -21.41
N ARG A 703 5.85 -26.27 -22.25
CA ARG A 703 7.22 -26.19 -22.75
C ARG A 703 8.23 -26.06 -21.61
N ARG A 704 7.94 -25.20 -20.62
CA ARG A 704 8.79 -25.04 -19.44
C ARG A 704 8.90 -26.34 -18.64
N SER A 705 7.79 -27.05 -18.45
CA SER A 705 7.80 -28.33 -17.73
C SER A 705 8.70 -29.39 -18.38
N LEU A 706 8.77 -29.40 -19.72
CA LEU A 706 9.64 -30.28 -20.50
C LEU A 706 11.10 -29.85 -20.46
N PHE A 707 11.35 -28.53 -20.41
CA PHE A 707 12.69 -27.94 -20.39
C PHE A 707 13.38 -28.19 -19.04
N LEU A 708 12.74 -27.83 -17.93
CA LEU A 708 13.35 -27.93 -16.60
C LEU A 708 13.39 -29.36 -16.04
N ARG A 709 12.48 -30.24 -16.48
CA ARG A 709 12.37 -31.64 -16.01
C ARG A 709 12.42 -31.77 -14.48
N SER A 710 11.70 -30.91 -13.78
CA SER A 710 11.66 -30.92 -12.32
C SER A 710 11.13 -32.26 -11.78
N SER A 711 11.78 -32.80 -10.75
CA SER A 711 11.25 -33.96 -10.02
C SER A 711 10.04 -33.62 -9.14
N LYS A 712 9.85 -32.33 -8.84
CA LYS A 712 8.83 -31.80 -7.91
C LYS A 712 7.50 -31.46 -8.61
N MET A 713 7.52 -31.18 -9.90
CA MET A 713 6.40 -30.61 -10.65
C MET A 713 6.28 -31.26 -12.04
N SER A 714 5.05 -31.41 -12.54
CA SER A 714 4.82 -31.84 -13.91
C SER A 714 3.50 -31.28 -14.47
N PHE A 715 3.42 -31.15 -15.79
CA PHE A 715 2.28 -30.57 -16.50
C PHE A 715 1.76 -31.55 -17.56
N PRO A 716 0.44 -31.65 -17.80
CA PRO A 716 -0.07 -32.54 -18.84
C PRO A 716 0.26 -32.01 -20.24
N PRO A 717 0.32 -32.89 -21.25
CA PRO A 717 0.46 -32.47 -22.65
C PRO A 717 -0.67 -31.54 -23.11
N VAL A 718 -0.29 -30.53 -23.90
CA VAL A 718 -1.21 -29.60 -24.59
C VAL A 718 -0.75 -29.40 -26.04
N PRO A 719 -1.65 -29.10 -26.98
CA PRO A 719 -1.26 -28.83 -28.37
C PRO A 719 -0.68 -27.42 -28.55
N GLY A 720 -0.22 -27.08 -29.75
CA GLY A 720 0.22 -25.73 -30.07
C GLY A 720 -0.93 -24.71 -30.18
N ARG A 721 -0.59 -23.42 -30.21
CA ARG A 721 -1.55 -22.28 -30.22
C ARG A 721 -2.51 -22.34 -31.40
N ASN A 722 -2.02 -22.74 -32.58
CA ASN A 722 -2.87 -22.83 -33.77
C ASN A 722 -3.97 -23.87 -33.59
N THR A 723 -3.65 -25.00 -32.95
CA THR A 723 -4.65 -26.03 -32.63
C THR A 723 -5.73 -25.51 -31.67
N PHE A 724 -5.36 -24.66 -30.69
CA PHE A 724 -6.35 -24.07 -29.77
C PHE A 724 -7.42 -23.29 -30.54
N ILE A 725 -7.02 -22.51 -31.54
CA ILE A 725 -7.95 -21.73 -32.37
C ILE A 725 -8.69 -22.65 -33.37
N ASN A 726 -7.96 -23.44 -34.15
CA ASN A 726 -8.53 -24.28 -35.22
C ASN A 726 -9.54 -25.32 -34.71
N LEU A 727 -9.32 -25.88 -33.51
CA LEU A 727 -10.22 -26.85 -32.88
C LEU A 727 -11.21 -26.20 -31.89
N GLY A 728 -11.18 -24.87 -31.76
CA GLY A 728 -12.05 -24.08 -30.89
C GLY A 728 -11.88 -24.39 -29.40
N LEU A 729 -10.68 -24.80 -28.96
CA LEU A 729 -10.35 -25.02 -27.54
C LEU A 729 -10.33 -23.70 -26.74
N ASN A 730 -10.14 -22.57 -27.43
CA ASN A 730 -10.24 -21.22 -26.87
C ASN A 730 -11.66 -20.63 -26.90
N ALA A 731 -12.66 -21.40 -27.36
CA ALA A 731 -14.06 -20.96 -27.47
C ALA A 731 -15.02 -21.74 -26.54
N ARG A 732 -14.50 -22.69 -25.76
CA ARG A 732 -15.25 -23.52 -24.80
C ARG A 732 -14.31 -24.06 -23.71
N PRO A 733 -14.83 -24.54 -22.57
CA PRO A 733 -14.01 -25.27 -21.62
C PRO A 733 -13.31 -26.46 -22.28
N THR A 734 -12.06 -26.72 -21.89
CA THR A 734 -11.27 -27.86 -22.40
C THR A 734 -10.49 -28.49 -21.26
N PHE A 735 -10.48 -29.82 -21.18
CA PHE A 735 -9.77 -30.57 -20.14
C PHE A 735 -8.46 -31.14 -20.67
N PHE A 736 -7.38 -30.95 -19.91
CA PHE A 736 -6.05 -31.47 -20.20
C PHE A 736 -5.57 -32.39 -19.07
N GLY A 737 -4.87 -33.47 -19.44
CA GLY A 737 -4.43 -34.49 -18.49
C GLY A 737 -5.56 -35.42 -18.04
N CYS A 738 -6.54 -35.70 -18.89
CA CYS A 738 -7.72 -36.46 -18.51
C CYS A 738 -7.42 -37.88 -18.01
N ASP A 739 -6.53 -38.60 -18.70
CA ASP A 739 -6.15 -39.98 -18.35
C ASP A 739 -4.86 -39.97 -17.51
N ALA A 740 -4.98 -40.20 -16.20
CA ALA A 740 -3.83 -40.22 -15.29
C ALA A 740 -2.84 -41.35 -15.63
N ALA A 741 -3.31 -42.47 -16.20
CA ALA A 741 -2.46 -43.62 -16.53
C ALA A 741 -1.57 -43.36 -17.75
N ARG A 742 -1.92 -42.39 -18.60
CA ARG A 742 -1.13 -41.98 -19.78
C ARG A 742 -0.14 -40.85 -19.50
N LEU A 743 -0.17 -40.27 -18.29
CA LEU A 743 0.76 -39.21 -17.95
C LEU A 743 2.15 -39.78 -17.65
N THR A 744 3.19 -39.12 -18.14
CA THR A 744 4.59 -39.48 -17.86
C THR A 744 4.98 -39.23 -16.40
N ALA A 745 4.27 -38.31 -15.73
CA ALA A 745 4.43 -37.98 -14.33
C ALA A 745 3.08 -37.54 -13.72
N PRO A 746 2.89 -37.69 -12.40
CA PRO A 746 1.67 -37.25 -11.73
C PRO A 746 1.44 -35.74 -11.90
N SER A 747 0.29 -35.37 -12.48
CA SER A 747 -0.11 -33.98 -12.71
C SER A 747 -1.62 -33.80 -12.46
N PRO A 748 -2.07 -32.64 -11.96
CA PRO A 748 -3.50 -32.34 -11.83
C PRO A 748 -4.22 -32.39 -13.19
N LEU A 749 -5.53 -32.63 -13.13
CA LEU A 749 -6.41 -32.34 -14.27
C LEU A 749 -6.50 -30.82 -14.44
N ILE A 750 -6.25 -30.28 -15.63
CA ILE A 750 -6.44 -28.85 -15.89
C ILE A 750 -7.74 -28.63 -16.64
N VAL A 751 -8.67 -27.90 -16.02
CA VAL A 751 -9.89 -27.40 -16.64
C VAL A 751 -9.61 -25.99 -17.15
N TYR A 752 -9.32 -25.88 -18.44
CA TYR A 752 -9.04 -24.61 -19.11
C TYR A 752 -10.36 -23.90 -19.43
N LEU A 753 -10.52 -22.68 -18.91
CA LEU A 753 -11.70 -21.82 -19.06
C LEU A 753 -11.27 -20.52 -19.77
N PRO A 754 -11.31 -20.48 -21.12
CA PRO A 754 -10.97 -19.29 -21.86
C PRO A 754 -12.05 -18.22 -21.71
N ASN A 755 -11.63 -16.96 -21.60
CA ASN A 755 -12.50 -15.81 -21.69
C ASN A 755 -13.18 -15.82 -23.07
N TYR A 756 -14.50 -15.93 -23.07
CA TYR A 756 -15.33 -16.01 -24.25
C TYR A 756 -16.54 -15.08 -24.07
N PRO A 757 -17.01 -14.39 -25.11
CA PRO A 757 -18.11 -13.45 -25.00
C PRO A 757 -19.46 -14.19 -24.94
N TYR A 758 -19.88 -14.62 -23.76
CA TYR A 758 -21.23 -15.17 -23.54
C TYR A 758 -22.29 -14.08 -23.53
N LEU A 759 -22.00 -12.95 -22.87
CA LEU A 759 -22.95 -11.84 -22.64
C LEU A 759 -22.46 -10.52 -23.21
N THR A 760 -21.16 -10.26 -23.18
CA THR A 760 -20.56 -9.01 -23.65
C THR A 760 -19.15 -9.27 -24.17
N LEU A 761 -18.67 -8.39 -25.04
CA LEU A 761 -17.26 -8.37 -25.43
C LEU A 761 -16.43 -7.86 -24.24
N SER A 762 -15.68 -8.76 -23.59
CA SER A 762 -14.85 -8.48 -22.41
C SER A 762 -13.37 -8.25 -22.75
N ASN A 763 -12.99 -8.20 -24.02
CA ASN A 763 -11.63 -8.04 -24.53
C ASN A 763 -11.09 -6.60 -24.47
N ILE A 764 -11.27 -5.91 -23.34
CA ILE A 764 -10.68 -4.58 -23.12
C ILE A 764 -9.15 -4.67 -23.07
N SER A 765 -8.46 -3.56 -23.35
CA SER A 765 -7.00 -3.49 -23.27
C SER A 765 -6.47 -3.81 -21.87
N THR A 766 -5.33 -4.48 -21.80
CA THR A 766 -4.60 -4.74 -20.54
C THR A 766 -4.24 -3.43 -19.81
N PHE A 767 -4.05 -2.34 -20.56
CA PHE A 767 -3.69 -1.03 -20.01
C PHE A 767 -4.89 -0.16 -19.60
N THR A 768 -6.11 -0.70 -19.66
CA THR A 768 -7.30 0.00 -19.18
C THR A 768 -7.29 0.12 -17.65
N ILE A 769 -7.20 1.36 -17.14
CA ILE A 769 -7.13 1.67 -15.70
C ILE A 769 -8.39 2.35 -15.14
N SER A 770 -9.39 2.62 -15.98
CA SER A 770 -10.73 3.08 -15.63
C SER A 770 -11.77 2.49 -16.57
N THR A 771 -12.97 2.24 -16.05
CA THR A 771 -14.10 1.74 -16.85
C THR A 771 -15.42 2.17 -16.22
N ALA A 772 -16.47 2.30 -17.03
CA ALA A 772 -17.81 2.60 -16.54
C ALA A 772 -18.34 1.44 -15.67
N THR A 773 -19.11 1.77 -14.63
CA THR A 773 -19.70 0.80 -13.71
C THR A 773 -20.59 -0.22 -14.43
N SER A 774 -21.34 0.19 -15.46
CA SER A 774 -22.14 -0.70 -16.31
C SER A 774 -21.26 -1.72 -17.02
N LYS A 775 -20.22 -1.26 -17.72
CA LYS A 775 -19.28 -2.14 -18.43
C LYS A 775 -18.55 -3.09 -17.49
N ARG A 776 -18.16 -2.61 -16.30
CA ARG A 776 -17.61 -3.48 -15.24
C ARG A 776 -18.57 -4.60 -14.88
N ASN A 777 -19.84 -4.28 -14.61
CA ASN A 777 -20.84 -5.26 -14.24
C ASN A 777 -21.11 -6.25 -15.38
N GLU A 778 -21.18 -5.80 -16.63
CA GLU A 778 -21.30 -6.68 -17.79
C GLU A 778 -20.12 -7.67 -17.89
N MET A 779 -18.89 -7.20 -17.67
CA MET A 779 -17.71 -8.06 -17.71
C MET A 779 -17.67 -9.06 -16.56
N LEU A 780 -18.06 -8.65 -15.35
CA LEU A 780 -18.24 -9.55 -14.21
C LEU A 780 -19.28 -10.63 -14.52
N ASN A 781 -20.43 -10.26 -15.07
CA ASN A 781 -21.48 -11.20 -15.48
C ASN A 781 -20.99 -12.14 -16.59
N ASN A 782 -20.18 -11.64 -17.54
CA ASN A 782 -19.57 -12.49 -18.55
C ASN A 782 -18.59 -13.49 -17.95
N GLY A 783 -17.76 -13.08 -16.97
CA GLY A 783 -16.87 -13.99 -16.24
C GLY A 783 -17.63 -15.08 -15.48
N PHE A 784 -18.77 -14.72 -14.88
CA PHE A 784 -19.70 -15.66 -14.26
C PHE A 784 -20.22 -16.66 -15.31
N ALA A 785 -20.70 -16.18 -16.45
CA ALA A 785 -21.17 -17.02 -17.55
C ALA A 785 -20.08 -17.91 -18.16
N VAL A 786 -18.81 -17.46 -18.19
CA VAL A 786 -17.67 -18.30 -18.60
C VAL A 786 -17.51 -19.50 -17.68
N ALA A 787 -17.64 -19.30 -16.36
CA ALA A 787 -17.49 -20.37 -15.37
C ALA A 787 -18.70 -21.33 -15.32
N THR A 788 -19.91 -20.81 -15.53
CA THR A 788 -21.16 -21.60 -15.47
C THR A 788 -21.65 -22.10 -16.84
N GLN A 789 -20.97 -21.75 -17.93
CA GLN A 789 -21.45 -21.92 -19.30
C GLN A 789 -22.84 -21.30 -19.50
N LEU A 790 -22.98 -20.04 -19.09
CA LEU A 790 -24.23 -19.29 -19.09
C LEU A 790 -25.31 -20.04 -18.30
N ASP A 791 -24.99 -20.41 -17.06
CA ASP A 791 -25.87 -21.18 -16.15
C ASP A 791 -26.40 -22.48 -16.75
N GLY A 792 -25.53 -23.18 -17.49
CA GLY A 792 -25.87 -24.42 -18.17
C GLY A 792 -26.76 -24.24 -19.39
N VAL A 793 -27.05 -23.01 -19.84
CA VAL A 793 -27.81 -22.77 -21.08
C VAL A 793 -27.05 -23.34 -22.27
N ARG A 794 -25.71 -23.17 -22.33
CA ARG A 794 -24.90 -23.72 -23.42
C ARG A 794 -24.72 -25.23 -23.33
N ASP A 795 -24.60 -25.77 -22.11
CA ASP A 795 -24.54 -27.20 -21.85
C ASP A 795 -25.20 -27.53 -20.50
N PRO A 796 -26.42 -28.10 -20.50
CA PRO A 796 -27.13 -28.46 -19.28
C PRO A 796 -26.40 -29.50 -18.41
N GLU A 797 -25.50 -30.30 -19.00
CA GLU A 797 -24.68 -31.28 -18.27
C GLU A 797 -23.39 -30.67 -17.70
N TRP A 798 -23.11 -29.37 -17.92
CA TRP A 798 -21.87 -28.74 -17.45
C TRP A 798 -21.62 -28.88 -15.93
N PRO A 799 -22.61 -28.68 -15.03
CA PRO A 799 -22.40 -28.91 -13.60
C PRO A 799 -21.97 -30.34 -13.26
N VAL A 800 -22.50 -31.34 -13.99
CA VAL A 800 -22.09 -32.74 -13.86
C VAL A 800 -20.64 -32.90 -14.29
N CYS A 801 -20.23 -32.29 -15.40
CA CYS A 801 -18.86 -32.34 -15.89
C CYS A 801 -17.86 -31.67 -14.94
N VAL A 802 -18.24 -30.56 -14.30
CA VAL A 802 -17.46 -29.94 -13.22
C VAL A 802 -17.29 -30.88 -12.03
N GLY A 803 -18.38 -31.52 -11.57
CA GLY A 803 -18.31 -32.49 -10.48
C GLY A 803 -17.44 -33.71 -10.82
N CYS A 804 -17.52 -34.18 -12.06
CA CYS A 804 -16.68 -35.27 -12.56
C CYS A 804 -15.20 -34.87 -12.67
N ALA A 805 -14.90 -33.65 -13.11
CA ALA A 805 -13.53 -33.12 -13.14
C ALA A 805 -12.94 -33.02 -11.73
N MET A 806 -13.73 -32.55 -10.75
CA MET A 806 -13.31 -32.50 -9.34
C MET A 806 -12.96 -33.89 -8.79
N LEU A 807 -13.71 -34.93 -9.17
CA LEU A 807 -13.54 -36.29 -8.66
C LEU A 807 -12.57 -37.15 -9.49
N ALA A 808 -12.05 -36.66 -10.62
CA ALA A 808 -11.27 -37.47 -11.56
C ALA A 808 -10.08 -38.19 -10.90
N ARG A 809 -9.17 -37.45 -10.28
CA ARG A 809 -8.01 -38.03 -9.57
C ARG A 809 -8.40 -38.80 -8.31
N SER A 810 -9.54 -38.46 -7.72
CA SER A 810 -10.09 -39.22 -6.59
C SER A 810 -10.49 -40.64 -7.02
N PHE A 811 -11.13 -40.79 -8.19
CA PHE A 811 -11.46 -42.10 -8.75
C PHE A 811 -10.21 -42.93 -9.02
N ASP A 812 -9.16 -42.32 -9.59
CA ASP A 812 -7.87 -42.98 -9.82
C ASP A 812 -7.26 -43.46 -8.49
N ARG A 813 -7.19 -42.58 -7.48
CA ARG A 813 -6.59 -42.85 -6.17
C ARG A 813 -7.33 -43.93 -5.38
N THR A 814 -8.66 -43.97 -5.48
CA THR A 814 -9.49 -44.98 -4.78
C THR A 814 -9.73 -46.23 -5.61
N ARG A 815 -9.20 -46.30 -6.84
CA ARG A 815 -9.44 -47.37 -7.82
C ARG A 815 -10.93 -47.62 -8.07
N ARG A 816 -11.74 -46.55 -8.04
CA ARG A 816 -13.18 -46.61 -8.33
C ARG A 816 -13.37 -46.34 -9.82
N PRO A 817 -14.14 -47.17 -10.55
CA PRO A 817 -14.43 -46.89 -11.96
C PRO A 817 -15.25 -45.60 -12.09
N MET A 818 -14.87 -44.78 -13.06
CA MET A 818 -15.55 -43.52 -13.35
C MET A 818 -16.99 -43.79 -13.86
N PRO A 819 -18.03 -43.12 -13.31
CA PRO A 819 -19.41 -43.25 -13.77
C PRO A 819 -19.58 -42.95 -15.27
N GLU A 820 -20.60 -43.52 -15.91
CA GLU A 820 -20.85 -43.32 -17.35
C GLU A 820 -21.14 -41.84 -17.70
N SER A 821 -21.85 -41.13 -16.83
CA SER A 821 -22.08 -39.68 -16.92
C SER A 821 -20.75 -38.91 -16.97
N CYS A 822 -19.80 -39.25 -16.09
CA CYS A 822 -18.46 -38.67 -16.11
C CYS A 822 -17.66 -39.06 -17.36
N ARG A 823 -17.74 -40.32 -17.82
CA ARG A 823 -17.10 -40.75 -19.08
C ARG A 823 -17.64 -40.01 -20.29
N ARG A 824 -18.90 -39.59 -20.29
CA ARG A 824 -19.51 -38.75 -21.33
C ARG A 824 -18.95 -37.33 -21.31
N CYS A 825 -18.86 -36.72 -20.12
CA CYS A 825 -18.22 -35.42 -19.94
C CYS A 825 -16.77 -35.42 -20.45
N PHE A 826 -16.01 -36.45 -20.13
CA PHE A 826 -14.62 -36.57 -20.57
C PHE A 826 -14.52 -36.77 -22.09
N ARG A 827 -15.42 -37.53 -22.73
CA ARG A 827 -15.50 -37.60 -24.20
C ARG A 827 -15.78 -36.24 -24.87
N ARG A 828 -16.51 -35.34 -24.18
CA ARG A 828 -16.88 -34.02 -24.72
C ARG A 828 -15.80 -32.97 -24.51
N TYR A 829 -15.21 -32.93 -23.32
CA TYR A 829 -14.34 -31.83 -22.89
C TYR A 829 -12.86 -32.16 -22.92
N CYS A 830 -12.46 -33.43 -22.87
CA CYS A 830 -11.05 -33.78 -22.96
C CYS A 830 -10.53 -33.52 -24.36
N TRP A 831 -9.38 -32.86 -24.41
CA TRP A 831 -8.60 -32.85 -25.64
C TRP A 831 -8.21 -34.29 -26.00
N ASP A 832 -8.55 -34.68 -27.23
CA ASP A 832 -8.44 -36.06 -27.72
C ASP A 832 -7.09 -36.37 -28.38
N GLY A 833 -6.15 -35.41 -28.36
CA GLY A 833 -4.83 -35.53 -28.98
C GLY A 833 -4.78 -35.07 -30.43
N ARG A 834 -5.89 -34.65 -31.05
CA ARG A 834 -5.87 -34.08 -32.40
C ARG A 834 -5.13 -32.74 -32.41
N VAL A 835 -4.38 -32.52 -33.48
CA VAL A 835 -3.53 -31.35 -33.69
C VAL A 835 -3.85 -30.76 -35.06
N ASP A 836 -3.99 -29.45 -35.13
CA ASP A 836 -4.12 -28.67 -36.36
C ASP A 836 -3.27 -27.40 -36.25
N GLU A 837 -2.02 -27.48 -36.67
CA GLU A 837 -1.07 -26.36 -36.57
C GLU A 837 -1.08 -25.43 -37.79
N ARG A 838 -2.06 -25.54 -38.71
CA ARG A 838 -2.21 -24.59 -39.83
C ARG A 838 -2.48 -23.19 -39.29
N MET A 839 -2.03 -22.16 -40.01
CA MET A 839 -2.27 -20.78 -39.60
C MET A 839 -3.79 -20.50 -39.56
N PRO A 840 -4.36 -20.18 -38.39
CA PRO A 840 -5.79 -19.93 -38.26
C PRO A 840 -6.17 -18.57 -38.87
N ALA A 841 -7.45 -18.42 -39.23
CA ALA A 841 -8.01 -17.10 -39.52
C ALA A 841 -8.00 -16.22 -38.25
N PRO A 842 -8.05 -14.87 -38.39
CA PRO A 842 -8.15 -13.97 -37.24
C PRO A 842 -9.32 -14.35 -36.33
N TYR A 843 -9.03 -14.56 -35.05
CA TYR A 843 -10.03 -14.99 -34.08
C TYR A 843 -10.87 -13.81 -33.59
N ARG A 844 -12.10 -13.72 -34.12
CA ARG A 844 -13.08 -12.66 -33.82
C ARG A 844 -14.41 -13.29 -33.40
N PRO A 845 -14.52 -13.78 -32.15
CA PRO A 845 -15.76 -14.37 -31.68
C PRO A 845 -16.86 -13.30 -31.57
N GLY A 846 -18.05 -13.64 -32.06
CA GLY A 846 -19.27 -12.89 -31.76
C GLY A 846 -19.78 -13.23 -30.36
N VAL A 847 -20.64 -12.37 -29.79
CA VAL A 847 -21.36 -12.72 -28.56
C VAL A 847 -22.18 -13.99 -28.83
N PHE A 848 -22.15 -14.92 -27.87
CA PHE A 848 -22.85 -16.21 -27.98
C PHE A 848 -24.32 -15.98 -28.32
N ALA A 849 -24.73 -16.43 -29.51
CA ALA A 849 -26.13 -16.53 -29.90
C ALA A 849 -26.63 -17.88 -29.39
N GLY A 850 -27.47 -17.84 -28.35
CA GLY A 850 -28.06 -19.03 -27.72
C GLY A 850 -28.97 -19.82 -28.64
#